data_AF-A0A5C6FBC3-F1
#
_entry.id   AF-A0A5C6FBC3-F1
#
_cell.length_a   1.000
_cell.length_b   1.000
_cell.length_c   1.000
_cell.angle_alpha   90.00
_cell.angle_beta   90.00
_cell.angle_gamma   90.00
#
_symmetry.space_group_name_H-M   'P 1'
#
loop_
_entity.id
_entity.type
_entity.pdbx_description
1 polymer ?
#
loop_
_entity_poly.entity_id
_entity_poly.type
_entity_poly.pdbx_seq_one_letter_code
_entity_poly.pdbx_strand_id
1 'polypeptide(L)'
;MIACCATIFVVGCGPSKEDLIAKAMRRKRASSDDVDPTPVQVATPVAASTPAPQPAPISESKTAAVETAVPKQTSKAIAGVEQKPLTPIDQRKPTEPLSATDRRRMAVDNLKKIHEAMAAYVADHGEFPYYTMESSGGISTFSWRVALLPYLGYQELYDKFNHERPWDYPENKELLTFIPPEYVSPERFDTNTNFLAPLANFLIFHDFTERDEESNEQKVTKVDRITDGLDNTILLLEVDDDFSVPWTKPEDYRLFGGEGGQRAITRGFGHLRGDGALAIWGNGWPFSLSDDLPFQQLYPAFTYAGNERQPAAVIHREVSFDSVVDRSETVTSSIIADTSGSPTQTMSLDSIPIVRREVPNSIELANAEEQFQSIFGDRIRAARDRMAKDKLAVDILKASATMQADLAGTYVMQTAAMKLGQLAGSVDTLLSAVDARVATFEVDAYKTNTDALLSLAKSSSQMDSASVNGTTFLQRAVYVVWHAVENDDYDTARILVRSADRMIEVSRSNRLPKMLGRLGVVLAEAERQYANAKDQLAAYRVNPDDGEAAATFGRYLCFIKGDWDRGLPLLVGGGPEPLRRASRIDLKGSETNEDEVAIADSWWELASQARPGVYRQGALDRAAHWYRNVFEKMPDSLDKIHVKARLGDLEKVDLSSPLAITAQLAKQSGVDLSIKLSDVAFFGRKGGLLTASNTEIEDVNN
;
A
#
# COMPACT_ATOMS: atom_id res chain seq x y z
N MET A 1 35.15 -33.65 -31.51
CA MET A 1 34.28 -32.48 -31.74
C MET A 1 33.94 -31.87 -30.40
N ILE A 2 34.58 -30.76 -30.09
CA ILE A 2 34.43 -29.95 -28.87
C ILE A 2 34.01 -28.55 -29.34
N ALA A 3 33.32 -27.79 -28.48
CA ALA A 3 32.71 -26.47 -28.70
C ALA A 3 31.34 -26.47 -29.43
N CYS A 4 30.26 -26.30 -28.65
CA CYS A 4 29.01 -25.56 -28.99
C CYS A 4 27.95 -25.51 -27.86
N CYS A 5 28.32 -25.63 -26.57
CA CYS A 5 27.35 -25.71 -25.45
C CYS A 5 27.61 -24.70 -24.31
N ALA A 6 27.92 -23.44 -24.63
CA ALA A 6 28.16 -22.42 -23.60
C ALA A 6 27.69 -21.01 -24.02
N THR A 7 26.36 -20.79 -24.11
CA THR A 7 25.68 -19.47 -24.00
C THR A 7 24.15 -19.60 -24.03
N ILE A 8 23.51 -20.11 -22.98
CA ILE A 8 22.09 -19.83 -22.68
C ILE A 8 21.90 -19.72 -21.16
N PHE A 9 22.04 -18.50 -20.63
CA PHE A 9 21.71 -18.15 -19.25
C PHE A 9 21.06 -16.76 -19.16
N VAL A 10 20.12 -16.47 -20.08
CA VAL A 10 19.18 -15.34 -19.96
C VAL A 10 17.81 -15.76 -20.48
N VAL A 11 16.88 -16.07 -19.57
CA VAL A 11 15.43 -15.93 -19.80
C VAL A 11 14.88 -15.31 -18.52
N GLY A 12 14.70 -13.98 -18.56
CA GLY A 12 14.37 -13.19 -17.38
C GLY A 12 12.91 -13.25 -16.98
N CYS A 13 12.63 -12.73 -15.79
CA CYS A 13 11.37 -12.06 -15.52
C CYS A 13 11.16 -10.92 -16.55
N GLY A 14 9.90 -10.53 -16.78
CA GLY A 14 9.62 -9.39 -17.64
C GLY A 14 10.32 -8.11 -17.13
N PRO A 15 10.78 -7.21 -18.00
CA PRO A 15 11.46 -5.98 -17.61
C PRO A 15 10.56 -5.11 -16.73
N SER A 16 11.13 -4.44 -15.72
CA SER A 16 10.46 -3.37 -14.98
C SER A 16 10.16 -2.19 -15.93
N LYS A 17 9.34 -1.22 -15.47
CA LYS A 17 9.11 0.01 -16.23
C LYS A 17 10.42 0.77 -16.49
N GLU A 18 11.38 0.76 -15.55
CA GLU A 18 12.69 1.40 -15.73
C GLU A 18 13.50 0.72 -16.85
N ASP A 19 13.46 -0.61 -16.94
CA ASP A 19 14.23 -1.39 -17.89
C ASP A 19 13.71 -1.24 -19.34
N LEU A 20 12.41 -0.96 -19.50
CA LEU A 20 11.81 -0.53 -20.78
C LEU A 20 12.24 0.90 -21.16
N ILE A 21 12.28 1.82 -20.20
CA ILE A 21 12.75 3.21 -20.40
C ILE A 21 14.23 3.23 -20.79
N ALA A 22 15.08 2.43 -20.14
CA ALA A 22 16.49 2.27 -20.49
C ALA A 22 16.70 1.70 -21.91
N LYS A 23 15.86 0.74 -22.34
CA LYS A 23 15.88 0.20 -23.72
C LYS A 23 15.41 1.22 -24.76
N ALA A 24 14.41 2.04 -24.44
CA ALA A 24 13.94 3.12 -25.32
C ALA A 24 15.04 4.17 -25.54
N MET A 25 15.77 4.56 -24.48
CA MET A 25 16.90 5.48 -24.60
C MET A 25 18.06 4.92 -25.45
N ARG A 26 18.38 3.63 -25.34
CA ARG A 26 19.45 3.00 -26.14
C ARG A 26 19.12 2.91 -27.65
N ARG A 27 17.84 2.84 -28.04
CA ARG A 27 17.43 2.81 -29.45
C ARG A 27 17.59 4.15 -30.18
N LYS A 28 17.70 5.28 -29.48
CA LYS A 28 17.87 6.61 -30.10
C LYS A 28 19.30 6.95 -30.52
N ARG A 29 20.26 6.01 -30.44
CA ARG A 29 21.69 6.29 -30.63
C ARG A 29 22.44 5.35 -31.59
N ALA A 30 21.74 4.60 -32.44
CA ALA A 30 22.36 3.74 -33.45
C ALA A 30 21.51 3.63 -34.74
N SER A 31 22.19 3.59 -35.89
CA SER A 31 21.70 3.68 -37.29
C SER A 31 21.25 5.10 -37.72
N SER A 32 21.69 5.64 -38.88
CA SER A 32 22.55 5.06 -39.94
C SER A 32 23.28 6.12 -40.77
N ASP A 33 24.58 5.92 -41.01
CA ASP A 33 25.27 6.34 -42.24
C ASP A 33 25.23 5.15 -43.22
N ASP A 34 24.75 5.38 -44.45
CA ASP A 34 25.16 4.72 -45.72
C ASP A 34 24.14 5.06 -46.83
N VAL A 35 24.51 5.93 -47.78
CA VAL A 35 23.71 6.23 -48.99
C VAL A 35 24.63 6.61 -50.17
N ASP A 36 24.50 5.88 -51.29
CA ASP A 36 24.63 6.38 -52.67
C ASP A 36 24.17 5.26 -53.66
N PRO A 37 23.84 5.52 -54.96
CA PRO A 37 23.77 6.80 -55.65
C PRO A 37 22.47 7.13 -56.44
N THR A 38 22.43 8.40 -56.86
CA THR A 38 21.67 9.16 -57.90
C THR A 38 21.26 8.41 -59.21
N PRO A 39 20.45 8.99 -60.16
CA PRO A 39 20.18 10.42 -60.49
C PRO A 39 18.67 10.78 -60.74
N VAL A 40 18.19 12.00 -61.08
CA VAL A 40 18.41 12.84 -62.30
C VAL A 40 17.68 14.22 -62.17
N GLN A 41 18.39 15.35 -62.41
CA GLN A 41 17.98 16.65 -63.07
C GLN A 41 16.66 17.40 -62.66
N VAL A 42 16.38 18.71 -62.85
CA VAL A 42 17.00 19.99 -63.34
C VAL A 42 16.03 21.13 -62.86
N ALA A 43 16.32 22.43 -62.67
CA ALA A 43 17.28 23.37 -63.26
C ALA A 43 17.73 24.52 -62.30
N THR A 44 18.53 25.45 -62.84
CA THR A 44 18.71 26.88 -62.46
C THR A 44 18.56 27.72 -63.78
N PRO A 45 18.90 29.03 -63.96
CA PRO A 45 19.53 30.05 -63.08
C PRO A 45 19.01 31.52 -63.26
N VAL A 46 19.90 32.51 -62.99
CA VAL A 46 19.97 33.96 -63.39
C VAL A 46 19.65 34.94 -62.22
N ALA A 47 20.62 35.56 -61.52
CA ALA A 47 21.63 36.59 -61.90
C ALA A 47 21.05 38.03 -62.01
N ALA A 48 21.73 39.15 -61.69
CA ALA A 48 23.00 39.44 -60.99
C ALA A 48 23.11 40.97 -60.72
N SER A 49 24.01 41.43 -59.82
CA SER A 49 25.03 42.50 -60.05
C SER A 49 25.56 43.20 -58.77
N THR A 50 26.87 43.50 -58.78
CA THR A 50 27.65 44.29 -57.78
C THR A 50 28.73 45.05 -58.58
N PRO A 51 29.26 46.23 -58.13
CA PRO A 51 30.58 46.29 -57.44
C PRO A 51 30.70 47.43 -56.38
N ALA A 52 31.32 47.25 -55.19
CA ALA A 52 32.75 47.36 -54.81
C ALA A 52 33.33 48.81 -54.82
N PRO A 53 34.41 49.20 -54.05
CA PRO A 53 35.37 48.35 -53.30
C PRO A 53 35.94 48.84 -51.91
N GLN A 54 36.49 47.88 -51.14
CA GLN A 54 37.68 47.96 -50.21
C GLN A 54 37.68 48.82 -48.91
N PRO A 55 38.54 48.48 -47.90
CA PRO A 55 39.07 47.18 -47.47
C PRO A 55 38.93 46.88 -45.94
N ALA A 56 39.10 45.61 -45.56
CA ALA A 56 39.18 45.09 -44.17
C ALA A 56 40.62 45.26 -43.57
N PRO A 57 40.97 44.88 -42.32
CA PRO A 57 40.34 43.92 -41.36
C PRO A 57 40.33 44.42 -39.88
N ILE A 58 40.03 43.68 -38.78
CA ILE A 58 40.05 42.24 -38.40
C ILE A 58 38.89 41.90 -37.42
N SER A 59 38.42 40.64 -37.49
CA SER A 59 37.69 39.80 -36.51
C SER A 59 37.60 40.22 -35.02
N GLU A 60 36.59 39.80 -34.23
CA GLU A 60 35.53 38.80 -34.49
C GLU A 60 34.27 39.05 -33.64
N SER A 61 33.08 38.93 -34.24
CA SER A 61 31.81 38.77 -33.50
C SER A 61 30.76 38.16 -34.40
N LYS A 62 30.29 36.95 -34.06
CA LYS A 62 29.20 36.27 -34.75
C LYS A 62 27.89 36.48 -34.01
N THR A 63 27.03 37.33 -34.55
CA THR A 63 25.57 37.24 -34.32
C THR A 63 25.09 35.93 -34.95
N ALA A 64 24.59 34.99 -34.14
CA ALA A 64 23.19 34.88 -33.71
C ALA A 64 22.35 34.01 -34.66
N ALA A 65 22.02 32.81 -34.21
CA ALA A 65 20.83 32.08 -34.62
C ALA A 65 19.90 32.04 -33.40
N VAL A 66 18.59 32.20 -33.63
CA VAL A 66 17.60 32.38 -32.56
C VAL A 66 17.37 31.07 -31.82
N GLU A 67 17.73 31.04 -30.55
CA GLU A 67 17.36 29.97 -29.62
C GLU A 67 16.28 30.52 -28.67
N THR A 68 15.11 29.86 -28.63
CA THR A 68 13.99 30.26 -27.77
C THR A 68 14.31 29.92 -26.32
N ALA A 69 14.91 30.88 -25.60
CA ALA A 69 15.21 30.74 -24.18
C ALA A 69 13.91 30.74 -23.34
N VAL A 70 13.52 29.56 -22.88
CA VAL A 70 12.62 29.42 -21.72
C VAL A 70 13.42 29.84 -20.47
N PRO A 71 12.84 30.57 -19.50
CA PRO A 71 13.61 31.09 -18.38
C PRO A 71 14.08 29.95 -17.47
N LYS A 72 15.39 29.87 -17.21
CA LYS A 72 15.86 29.12 -16.04
C LYS A 72 15.39 29.84 -14.79
N GLN A 73 14.59 29.19 -13.96
CA GLN A 73 14.40 29.61 -12.57
C GLN A 73 15.75 29.52 -11.85
N THR A 74 16.46 30.65 -11.78
CA THR A 74 17.60 30.81 -10.89
C THR A 74 17.08 31.30 -9.55
N SER A 75 16.87 30.37 -8.61
CA SER A 75 16.56 30.69 -7.23
C SER A 75 17.69 31.55 -6.65
N LYS A 76 17.38 32.81 -6.38
CA LYS A 76 18.29 33.74 -5.72
C LYS A 76 18.06 33.59 -4.23
N ALA A 77 19.12 33.44 -3.44
CA ALA A 77 19.05 33.27 -1.99
C ALA A 77 18.06 34.29 -1.36
N ILE A 78 17.12 33.78 -0.57
CA ILE A 78 16.01 34.57 -0.02
C ILE A 78 16.58 35.67 0.88
N ALA A 79 16.24 36.92 0.56
CA ALA A 79 16.82 38.08 1.21
C ALA A 79 16.41 38.15 2.69
N GLY A 80 17.38 37.91 3.58
CA GLY A 80 17.19 37.93 5.03
C GLY A 80 17.29 36.56 5.71
N VAL A 81 17.37 35.45 4.96
CA VAL A 81 17.60 34.11 5.53
C VAL A 81 19.10 33.83 5.62
N GLU A 82 19.60 33.56 6.82
CA GLU A 82 21.00 33.19 7.07
C GLU A 82 21.33 31.81 6.47
N GLN A 83 22.45 31.70 5.76
CA GLN A 83 22.90 30.43 5.20
C GLN A 83 23.58 29.56 6.27
N LYS A 84 23.06 28.35 6.48
CA LYS A 84 23.53 27.41 7.49
C LYS A 84 24.46 26.37 6.85
N PRO A 85 25.71 26.21 7.32
CA PRO A 85 26.56 25.10 6.88
C PRO A 85 26.01 23.77 7.40
N LEU A 86 26.09 22.72 6.59
CA LEU A 86 25.53 21.41 6.93
C LEU A 86 26.53 20.27 6.68
N THR A 87 26.68 19.40 7.67
CA THR A 87 27.55 18.21 7.63
C THR A 87 26.74 16.92 7.44
N PRO A 88 27.34 15.82 6.97
CA PRO A 88 26.67 14.52 6.86
C PRO A 88 26.08 14.07 8.21
N ILE A 89 24.92 13.42 8.18
CA ILE A 89 24.16 13.04 9.38
C ILE A 89 24.94 12.13 10.33
N ASP A 90 25.80 11.25 9.81
CA ASP A 90 26.66 10.37 10.63
C ASP A 90 27.63 11.14 11.54
N GLN A 91 27.91 12.41 11.23
CA GLN A 91 28.75 13.30 12.04
C GLN A 91 27.94 14.14 13.05
N ARG A 92 26.60 14.04 13.02
CA ARG A 92 25.65 14.80 13.85
C ARG A 92 24.86 13.95 14.84
N LYS A 93 25.13 12.63 14.90
CA LYS A 93 24.55 11.69 15.88
C LYS A 93 24.96 12.10 17.31
N PRO A 94 24.01 12.20 18.27
CA PRO A 94 24.34 12.47 19.67
C PRO A 94 25.30 11.42 20.24
N THR A 95 26.25 11.86 21.08
CA THR A 95 27.18 10.96 21.78
C THR A 95 26.55 10.25 22.98
N GLU A 96 25.47 10.80 23.51
CA GLU A 96 24.68 10.26 24.61
C GLU A 96 23.21 10.11 24.17
N PRO A 97 22.48 9.08 24.63
CA PRO A 97 21.08 8.89 24.26
C PRO A 97 20.22 10.04 24.81
N LEU A 98 19.34 10.58 23.96
CA LEU A 98 18.45 11.68 24.34
C LEU A 98 17.31 11.18 25.25
N SER A 99 16.99 11.95 26.29
CA SER A 99 15.84 11.66 27.13
C SER A 99 14.53 11.73 26.33
N ALA A 100 13.47 11.03 26.77
CA ALA A 100 12.16 11.09 26.12
C ALA A 100 11.60 12.53 26.05
N THR A 101 11.89 13.36 27.07
CA THR A 101 11.53 14.79 27.10
C THR A 101 12.32 15.61 26.08
N ASP A 102 13.62 15.35 25.90
CA ASP A 102 14.45 16.05 24.92
C ASP A 102 14.06 15.67 23.49
N ARG A 103 13.85 14.37 23.22
CA ARG A 103 13.34 13.87 21.93
C ARG A 103 12.01 14.54 21.56
N ARG A 104 11.07 14.60 22.51
CA ARG A 104 9.78 15.30 22.35
C ARG A 104 9.95 16.79 22.08
N ARG A 105 10.83 17.49 22.81
CA ARG A 105 11.08 18.93 22.61
C ARG A 105 11.68 19.21 21.24
N MET A 106 12.68 18.43 20.82
CA MET A 106 13.28 18.54 19.49
C MET A 106 12.26 18.31 18.37
N ALA A 107 11.37 17.32 18.51
CA ALA A 107 10.32 17.06 17.52
C ALA A 107 9.31 18.22 17.41
N VAL A 108 8.88 18.83 18.53
CA VAL A 108 8.04 20.03 18.52
C VAL A 108 8.75 21.22 17.85
N ASP A 109 10.01 21.47 18.20
CA ASP A 109 10.78 22.59 17.63
C ASP A 109 11.09 22.38 16.14
N ASN A 110 11.22 21.13 15.69
CA ASN A 110 11.34 20.78 14.28
C ASN A 110 10.02 21.03 13.53
N LEU A 111 8.88 20.53 14.02
CA LEU A 111 7.55 20.81 13.43
C LEU A 111 7.30 22.32 13.27
N LYS A 112 7.63 23.14 14.28
CA LYS A 112 7.54 24.60 14.19
C LYS A 112 8.40 25.19 13.09
N LYS A 113 9.69 24.85 13.02
CA LYS A 113 10.60 25.40 11.99
C LYS A 113 10.21 24.98 10.58
N ILE A 114 9.69 23.76 10.40
CA ILE A 114 9.15 23.33 9.11
C ILE A 114 7.91 24.15 8.75
N HIS A 115 7.00 24.39 9.72
CA HIS A 115 5.84 25.27 9.50
C HIS A 115 6.25 26.71 9.19
N GLU A 116 7.21 27.30 9.90
CA GLU A 116 7.75 28.64 9.64
C GLU A 116 8.29 28.76 8.20
N ALA A 117 9.03 27.76 7.73
CA ALA A 117 9.50 27.70 6.35
C ALA A 117 8.36 27.52 5.34
N MET A 118 7.35 26.70 5.66
CA MET A 118 6.14 26.52 4.84
C MET A 118 5.32 27.81 4.75
N ALA A 119 5.17 28.55 5.85
CA ALA A 119 4.47 29.83 5.91
C ALA A 119 5.22 30.92 5.12
N ALA A 120 6.56 30.90 5.15
CA ALA A 120 7.38 31.78 4.32
C ALA A 120 7.28 31.44 2.83
N TYR A 121 7.24 30.14 2.47
CA TYR A 121 6.98 29.68 1.10
C TYR A 121 5.60 30.16 0.61
N VAL A 122 4.57 29.96 1.43
CA VAL A 122 3.21 30.43 1.18
C VAL A 122 3.14 31.96 1.04
N ALA A 123 3.96 32.71 1.75
CA ALA A 123 4.01 34.17 1.65
C ALA A 123 4.64 34.68 0.34
N ASP A 124 5.57 33.92 -0.26
CA ASP A 124 6.20 34.26 -1.56
C ASP A 124 5.35 33.77 -2.75
N HIS A 125 4.71 32.60 -2.63
CA HIS A 125 4.02 31.93 -3.73
C HIS A 125 2.48 32.02 -3.68
N GLY A 126 1.88 32.32 -2.53
CA GLY A 126 0.41 32.39 -2.33
C GLY A 126 -0.27 31.03 -2.15
N GLU A 127 0.48 29.94 -2.16
CA GLU A 127 0.00 28.56 -2.14
C GLU A 127 0.98 27.63 -1.42
N PHE A 128 0.48 26.49 -0.93
CA PHE A 128 1.35 25.47 -0.35
C PHE A 128 2.17 24.77 -1.43
N PRO A 129 3.40 24.31 -1.13
CA PRO A 129 4.21 23.59 -2.10
C PRO A 129 3.54 22.29 -2.52
N TYR A 130 3.71 21.93 -3.79
CA TYR A 130 3.37 20.61 -4.30
C TYR A 130 4.05 19.51 -3.48
N TYR A 131 3.32 18.41 -3.20
CA TYR A 131 3.90 17.26 -2.50
C TYR A 131 5.12 16.67 -3.24
N THR A 132 5.12 16.77 -4.58
CA THR A 132 6.24 16.47 -5.47
C THR A 132 6.62 17.67 -6.33
N MET A 133 7.91 17.91 -6.51
CA MET A 133 8.45 18.73 -7.59
C MET A 133 8.44 17.91 -8.90
N GLU A 134 8.29 18.58 -10.05
CA GLU A 134 8.45 17.98 -11.38
C GLU A 134 9.69 18.57 -12.08
N SER A 135 10.38 17.77 -12.90
CA SER A 135 11.40 18.25 -13.84
C SER A 135 10.77 18.95 -15.05
N SER A 136 11.58 19.63 -15.88
CA SER A 136 11.13 20.20 -17.15
C SER A 136 10.47 19.17 -18.11
N GLY A 137 10.72 17.87 -17.90
CA GLY A 137 10.12 16.77 -18.63
C GLY A 137 8.88 16.15 -18.00
N GLY A 138 8.33 16.72 -16.91
CA GLY A 138 7.16 16.19 -16.20
C GLY A 138 7.45 14.89 -15.42
N ILE A 139 8.67 14.74 -14.89
CA ILE A 139 9.06 13.60 -14.04
C ILE A 139 9.07 14.08 -12.60
N SER A 140 8.37 13.39 -11.69
CA SER A 140 8.45 13.62 -10.25
C SER A 140 9.89 13.47 -9.74
N THR A 141 10.46 14.52 -9.16
CA THR A 141 11.86 14.55 -8.72
C THR A 141 12.02 14.43 -7.21
N PHE A 142 11.48 15.39 -6.47
CA PHE A 142 11.71 15.55 -5.03
C PHE A 142 10.44 15.87 -4.25
N SER A 143 10.45 15.66 -2.93
CA SER A 143 9.41 16.16 -2.01
C SER A 143 9.41 17.69 -1.88
N TRP A 144 8.30 18.23 -1.38
CA TRP A 144 8.19 19.61 -0.87
C TRP A 144 9.32 20.01 0.10
N ARG A 145 9.92 19.05 0.82
CA ARG A 145 11.04 19.30 1.76
C ARG A 145 12.28 19.85 1.06
N VAL A 146 12.49 19.49 -0.21
CA VAL A 146 13.56 20.09 -1.03
C VAL A 146 13.19 21.53 -1.43
N ALA A 147 11.94 21.79 -1.80
CA ALA A 147 11.46 23.15 -2.13
C ALA A 147 11.57 24.14 -0.94
N LEU A 148 11.50 23.67 0.31
CA LEU A 148 11.67 24.51 1.51
C LEU A 148 13.13 24.78 1.92
N LEU A 149 14.13 24.14 1.30
CA LEU A 149 15.55 24.35 1.67
C LEU A 149 16.01 25.82 1.67
N PRO A 150 15.65 26.67 0.67
CA PRO A 150 16.00 28.09 0.70
C PRO A 150 15.42 28.83 1.91
N TYR A 151 14.18 28.49 2.30
CA TYR A 151 13.45 29.09 3.42
C TYR A 151 14.00 28.64 4.79
N LEU A 152 14.57 27.44 4.85
CA LEU A 152 15.26 26.91 6.03
C LEU A 152 16.73 27.40 6.16
N GLY A 153 17.27 28.09 5.15
CA GLY A 153 18.65 28.59 5.13
C GLY A 153 19.68 27.66 4.49
N TYR A 154 19.26 26.73 3.62
CA TYR A 154 20.11 25.75 2.94
C TYR A 154 20.11 25.93 1.41
N GLN A 155 20.26 27.17 0.91
CA GLN A 155 20.34 27.46 -0.53
C GLN A 155 21.49 26.69 -1.20
N GLU A 156 22.66 26.63 -0.55
CA GLU A 156 23.82 25.88 -1.07
C GLU A 156 23.59 24.37 -1.20
N LEU A 157 22.62 23.80 -0.48
CA LEU A 157 22.22 22.40 -0.65
C LEU A 157 21.18 22.27 -1.78
N TYR A 158 20.21 23.18 -1.81
CA TYR A 158 19.22 23.27 -2.89
C TYR A 158 19.88 23.36 -4.28
N ASP A 159 20.92 24.19 -4.40
CA ASP A 159 21.66 24.43 -5.64
C ASP A 159 22.53 23.21 -6.08
N LYS A 160 22.80 22.26 -5.18
CA LYS A 160 23.54 21.02 -5.49
C LYS A 160 22.65 19.92 -6.07
N PHE A 161 21.35 19.96 -5.80
CA PHE A 161 20.42 18.96 -6.34
C PHE A 161 20.24 19.10 -7.85
N ASN A 162 20.23 17.96 -8.55
CA ASN A 162 19.90 17.90 -9.96
C ASN A 162 18.37 17.83 -10.12
N HIS A 163 17.74 19.00 -10.27
CA HIS A 163 16.29 19.21 -10.42
C HIS A 163 15.67 18.55 -11.68
N GLU A 164 16.48 17.99 -12.57
CA GLU A 164 16.03 17.21 -13.73
C GLU A 164 16.10 15.67 -13.51
N ARG A 165 16.41 15.24 -12.28
CA ARG A 165 16.60 13.83 -11.90
C ARG A 165 15.77 13.45 -10.66
N PRO A 166 15.27 12.21 -10.57
CA PRO A 166 14.68 11.67 -9.34
C PRO A 166 15.62 11.78 -8.13
N TRP A 167 15.02 11.86 -6.94
CA TRP A 167 15.70 11.90 -5.64
C TRP A 167 16.70 10.76 -5.40
N ASP A 168 16.47 9.58 -5.96
CA ASP A 168 17.29 8.37 -5.82
C ASP A 168 18.33 8.19 -6.94
N TYR A 169 18.39 9.11 -7.90
CA TYR A 169 19.45 9.15 -8.90
C TYR A 169 20.81 9.37 -8.20
N PRO A 170 21.91 8.71 -8.59
CA PRO A 170 23.16 8.68 -7.80
C PRO A 170 23.66 10.05 -7.31
N GLU A 171 23.68 11.06 -8.19
CA GLU A 171 24.07 12.45 -7.88
C GLU A 171 23.21 13.08 -6.76
N ASN A 172 21.90 12.81 -6.77
CA ASN A 172 20.95 13.30 -5.76
C ASN A 172 21.00 12.43 -4.50
N LYS A 173 21.17 11.12 -4.65
CA LYS A 173 21.13 10.14 -3.57
C LYS A 173 22.25 10.36 -2.54
N GLU A 174 23.43 10.78 -2.99
CA GLU A 174 24.55 11.14 -2.10
C GLU A 174 24.22 12.34 -1.20
N LEU A 175 23.41 13.29 -1.69
CA LEU A 175 23.02 14.50 -0.96
C LEU A 175 22.03 14.25 0.18
N LEU A 176 21.36 13.10 0.24
CA LEU A 176 20.44 12.75 1.34
C LEU A 176 21.13 12.76 2.70
N THR A 177 22.43 12.43 2.74
CA THR A 177 23.26 12.48 3.95
C THR A 177 23.32 13.87 4.59
N PHE A 178 23.07 14.93 3.80
CA PHE A 178 22.93 16.31 4.25
C PHE A 178 21.47 16.65 4.58
N ILE A 179 20.76 15.78 5.29
CA ILE A 179 19.42 16.07 5.81
C ILE A 179 19.44 17.28 6.77
N PRO A 180 18.64 18.34 6.54
CA PRO A 180 18.47 19.44 7.49
C PRO A 180 18.13 18.96 8.91
N PRO A 181 18.73 19.52 9.98
CA PRO A 181 18.37 19.24 11.37
C PRO A 181 16.87 19.34 11.64
N GLU A 182 16.18 20.26 10.96
CA GLU A 182 14.74 20.45 11.04
C GLU A 182 13.93 19.24 10.54
N TYR A 183 14.49 18.40 9.65
CA TYR A 183 13.87 17.14 9.20
C TYR A 183 14.38 15.89 9.93
N VAL A 184 15.44 16.00 10.74
CA VAL A 184 15.99 14.85 11.48
C VAL A 184 15.03 14.41 12.58
N SER A 185 14.60 13.16 12.53
CA SER A 185 13.86 12.55 13.64
C SER A 185 14.77 12.30 14.85
N PRO A 186 14.38 12.76 16.07
CA PRO A 186 15.16 12.56 17.30
C PRO A 186 15.32 11.10 17.75
N GLU A 187 14.68 10.13 17.09
CA GLU A 187 14.80 8.70 17.41
C GLU A 187 15.98 8.02 16.72
N ARG A 188 16.35 8.50 15.53
CA ARG A 188 17.12 7.69 14.56
C ARG A 188 18.38 8.35 14.00
N PHE A 189 18.37 9.67 13.81
CA PHE A 189 19.51 10.42 13.24
C PHE A 189 20.08 9.78 11.96
N ASP A 190 19.24 9.51 10.96
CA ASP A 190 19.63 9.01 9.64
C ASP A 190 19.03 9.87 8.50
N THR A 191 18.97 9.35 7.28
CA THR A 191 18.46 10.08 6.10
C THR A 191 16.93 10.05 5.95
N ASN A 192 16.21 9.42 6.87
CA ASN A 192 14.75 9.40 6.86
C ASN A 192 14.18 10.47 7.81
N THR A 193 12.93 10.84 7.56
CA THR A 193 12.17 11.76 8.39
C THR A 193 10.82 11.16 8.78
N ASN A 194 10.40 11.47 10.00
CA ASN A 194 9.10 11.14 10.56
C ASN A 194 8.12 12.33 10.44
N PHE A 195 8.56 13.51 9.96
CA PHE A 195 7.70 14.69 9.84
C PHE A 195 7.04 14.72 8.45
N LEU A 196 5.83 14.17 8.38
CA LEU A 196 5.08 13.97 7.14
C LEU A 196 3.89 14.91 7.00
N ALA A 197 3.56 15.23 5.75
CA ALA A 197 2.28 15.82 5.40
C ALA A 197 1.20 14.73 5.29
N PRO A 198 -0.04 14.98 5.71
CA PRO A 198 -1.15 14.09 5.42
C PRO A 198 -1.53 14.18 3.93
N LEU A 199 -1.46 13.07 3.20
CA LEU A 199 -1.58 13.00 1.74
C LEU A 199 -2.87 12.28 1.30
N ALA A 200 -3.82 13.02 0.72
CA ALA A 200 -4.97 12.45 0.00
C ALA A 200 -5.71 13.50 -0.85
N ASN A 201 -6.57 13.01 -1.75
CA ASN A 201 -7.30 13.75 -2.79
C ASN A 201 -8.16 14.96 -2.34
N PHE A 202 -8.34 15.17 -1.03
CA PHE A 202 -9.20 16.18 -0.42
C PHE A 202 -8.55 16.86 0.80
N LEU A 203 -7.22 16.77 0.91
CA LEU A 203 -6.39 17.39 1.95
C LEU A 203 -5.48 18.46 1.33
N ILE A 204 -4.77 19.22 2.16
CA ILE A 204 -3.84 20.28 1.68
C ILE A 204 -2.83 19.72 0.66
N PHE A 205 -2.28 18.54 0.93
CA PHE A 205 -1.40 17.80 0.02
C PHE A 205 -2.16 16.63 -0.62
N HIS A 206 -2.09 16.52 -1.95
CA HIS A 206 -2.87 15.53 -2.70
C HIS A 206 -2.11 14.91 -3.90
N ASP A 207 -2.24 13.59 -4.07
CA ASP A 207 -1.48 12.73 -5.03
C ASP A 207 -2.01 12.78 -6.49
N PHE A 208 -2.65 13.88 -6.89
CA PHE A 208 -3.27 13.99 -8.21
C PHE A 208 -2.33 14.60 -9.26
N THR A 209 -2.33 13.98 -10.45
CA THR A 209 -1.93 14.63 -11.71
C THR A 209 -3.07 15.46 -12.32
N GLU A 210 -4.04 15.90 -11.50
CA GLU A 210 -5.05 16.86 -11.95
C GLU A 210 -4.33 18.15 -12.29
N ARG A 211 -4.32 18.47 -13.58
CA ARG A 211 -3.83 19.74 -14.08
C ARG A 211 -5.00 20.72 -14.15
N ASP A 212 -4.74 21.99 -13.84
CA ASP A 212 -5.66 23.07 -14.13
C ASP A 212 -5.98 23.06 -15.64
N GLU A 213 -7.26 23.12 -16.01
CA GLU A 213 -7.66 22.99 -17.42
C GLU A 213 -7.23 24.18 -18.28
N GLU A 214 -6.91 25.32 -17.65
CA GLU A 214 -6.52 26.57 -18.32
C GLU A 214 -4.99 26.75 -18.33
N SER A 215 -4.28 26.45 -17.23
CA SER A 215 -2.80 26.55 -17.17
C SER A 215 -2.04 25.27 -17.51
N ASN A 216 -2.69 24.10 -17.44
CA ASN A 216 -2.07 22.77 -17.55
C ASN A 216 -0.95 22.50 -16.51
N GLU A 217 -0.93 23.25 -15.42
CA GLU A 217 -0.07 23.02 -14.25
C GLU A 217 -0.80 22.14 -13.23
N GLN A 218 -0.07 21.39 -12.41
CA GLN A 218 -0.66 20.53 -11.39
C GLN A 218 -1.49 21.40 -10.40
N LYS A 219 -2.58 20.88 -9.83
CA LYS A 219 -3.33 21.62 -8.80
C LYS A 219 -2.52 21.73 -7.50
N VAL A 220 -2.72 22.84 -6.80
CA VAL A 220 -2.23 23.09 -5.44
C VAL A 220 -3.33 23.69 -4.58
N THR A 221 -3.25 23.42 -3.28
CA THR A 221 -4.16 24.03 -2.30
C THR A 221 -3.68 25.45 -2.00
N LYS A 222 -4.40 26.42 -2.55
CA LYS A 222 -4.26 27.84 -2.18
C LYS A 222 -4.82 28.07 -0.78
N VAL A 223 -4.22 28.97 -0.01
CA VAL A 223 -4.61 29.21 1.39
C VAL A 223 -6.06 29.68 1.51
N ASP A 224 -6.52 30.48 0.54
CA ASP A 224 -7.90 30.99 0.46
C ASP A 224 -8.96 29.91 0.18
N ARG A 225 -8.55 28.70 -0.20
CA ARG A 225 -9.43 27.53 -0.38
C ARG A 225 -9.56 26.66 0.88
N ILE A 226 -8.81 26.93 1.96
CA ILE A 226 -8.91 26.21 3.23
C ILE A 226 -10.11 26.76 4.02
N THR A 227 -11.30 26.26 3.68
CA THR A 227 -12.59 26.74 4.20
C THR A 227 -12.85 26.45 5.68
N ASP A 228 -12.21 25.42 6.26
CA ASP A 228 -12.21 25.17 7.71
C ASP A 228 -11.31 26.15 8.50
N GLY A 229 -10.43 26.86 7.80
CA GLY A 229 -9.41 27.73 8.36
C GLY A 229 -8.19 26.97 8.87
N LEU A 230 -7.04 27.64 8.85
CA LEU A 230 -5.74 27.10 9.29
C LEU A 230 -5.71 26.69 10.78
N ASP A 231 -6.66 27.15 11.59
CA ASP A 231 -6.84 26.77 12.99
C ASP A 231 -7.49 25.37 13.17
N ASN A 232 -8.09 24.80 12.12
CA ASN A 232 -8.81 23.51 12.14
C ASN A 232 -8.25 22.45 11.18
N THR A 233 -7.22 22.76 10.39
CA THR A 233 -6.60 21.76 9.48
C THR A 233 -5.18 21.44 9.91
N ILE A 234 -4.88 20.15 10.12
CA ILE A 234 -3.55 19.62 10.39
C ILE A 234 -2.70 19.75 9.13
N LEU A 235 -1.54 20.38 9.26
CA LEU A 235 -0.60 20.57 8.15
C LEU A 235 0.47 19.48 8.10
N LEU A 236 1.03 19.12 9.26
CA LEU A 236 2.09 18.11 9.41
C LEU A 236 1.86 17.28 10.67
N LEU A 237 2.35 16.04 10.66
CA LEU A 237 2.38 15.14 11.80
C LEU A 237 3.73 14.41 11.90
N GLU A 238 4.09 14.02 13.12
CA GLU A 238 5.12 13.04 13.41
C GLU A 238 4.52 11.63 13.31
N VAL A 239 5.09 10.77 12.46
CA VAL A 239 4.68 9.38 12.27
C VAL A 239 5.63 8.40 12.96
N ASP A 240 5.14 7.20 13.25
CA ASP A 240 5.97 6.08 13.73
C ASP A 240 7.00 5.66 12.66
N ASP A 241 8.11 5.01 13.07
CA ASP A 241 9.25 4.74 12.18
C ASP A 241 8.92 3.90 10.94
N ASP A 242 7.98 2.95 11.05
CA ASP A 242 7.44 2.12 9.96
C ASP A 242 6.88 2.94 8.78
N PHE A 243 6.54 4.21 9.02
CA PHE A 243 5.97 5.14 8.04
C PHE A 243 6.96 6.23 7.59
N SER A 244 8.18 6.22 8.13
CA SER A 244 9.23 7.17 7.78
C SER A 244 9.63 7.09 6.29
N VAL A 245 10.05 8.21 5.72
CA VAL A 245 10.51 8.26 4.31
C VAL A 245 11.88 8.93 4.21
N PRO A 246 12.73 8.56 3.23
CA PRO A 246 13.92 9.35 2.88
C PRO A 246 13.48 10.80 2.59
N TRP A 247 14.08 11.79 3.26
CA TRP A 247 13.48 13.14 3.31
C TRP A 247 13.26 13.80 1.94
N THR A 248 14.07 13.48 0.93
CA THR A 248 13.95 13.98 -0.44
C THR A 248 12.93 13.23 -1.31
N LYS A 249 12.47 12.04 -0.89
CA LYS A 249 11.53 11.20 -1.66
C LYS A 249 10.16 11.87 -1.71
N PRO A 250 9.52 12.03 -2.88
CA PRO A 250 8.16 12.58 -3.02
C PRO A 250 7.10 11.57 -2.55
N GLU A 251 7.12 11.26 -1.26
CA GLU A 251 6.16 10.42 -0.56
C GLU A 251 5.89 11.00 0.83
N ASP A 252 4.67 10.78 1.30
CA ASP A 252 4.10 11.39 2.50
C ASP A 252 2.97 10.49 3.05
N TYR A 253 2.39 10.88 4.18
CA TYR A 253 1.53 10.00 4.97
C TYR A 253 0.14 9.80 4.34
N ARG A 254 -0.02 8.67 3.63
CA ARG A 254 -1.27 8.28 2.94
C ARG A 254 -2.36 7.83 3.92
N LEU A 255 -3.13 8.77 4.43
CA LEU A 255 -4.29 8.53 5.32
C LEU A 255 -5.37 7.60 4.73
N PHE A 256 -5.46 7.52 3.40
CA PHE A 256 -6.47 6.72 2.70
C PHE A 256 -5.82 5.96 1.54
N GLY A 257 -6.06 4.65 1.43
CA GLY A 257 -5.67 3.84 0.26
C GLY A 257 -4.72 2.65 0.49
N GLY A 258 -4.40 2.29 1.74
CA GLY A 258 -3.67 1.04 2.07
C GLY A 258 -4.57 -0.12 2.56
N GLU A 259 -3.97 -1.26 2.93
CA GLU A 259 -4.63 -2.47 3.49
C GLU A 259 -5.30 -2.21 4.88
N GLY A 260 -6.30 -1.32 4.97
CA GLY A 260 -6.89 -0.97 6.27
C GLY A 260 -8.20 -0.17 6.32
N GLY A 261 -8.69 0.39 5.23
CA GLY A 261 -9.94 1.17 5.24
C GLY A 261 -9.91 2.33 6.24
N GLN A 262 -11.01 2.58 6.96
CA GLN A 262 -11.11 3.66 7.97
C GLN A 262 -10.11 3.54 9.12
N ARG A 263 -9.55 2.34 9.38
CA ARG A 263 -8.47 2.13 10.36
C ARG A 263 -7.09 2.49 9.82
N ALA A 264 -6.97 3.05 8.61
CA ALA A 264 -5.70 3.56 8.10
C ALA A 264 -5.28 4.87 8.78
N ILE A 265 -6.24 5.70 9.21
CA ILE A 265 -5.92 6.98 9.85
C ILE A 265 -5.09 6.77 11.12
N THR A 266 -5.45 5.87 12.04
CA THR A 266 -4.69 5.65 13.29
C THR A 266 -3.53 4.65 13.17
N ARG A 267 -2.99 4.41 11.96
CA ARG A 267 -1.85 3.50 11.75
C ARG A 267 -0.59 4.28 11.46
N GLY A 268 0.37 4.24 12.35
CA GLY A 268 1.62 4.99 12.20
C GLY A 268 1.63 6.32 12.93
N PHE A 269 0.79 6.50 13.94
CA PHE A 269 1.03 7.49 14.99
C PHE A 269 0.52 6.96 16.34
N GLY A 270 1.25 7.26 17.41
CA GLY A 270 0.93 6.84 18.78
C GLY A 270 2.10 6.16 19.50
N HIS A 271 2.88 5.35 18.77
CA HIS A 271 3.88 4.48 19.37
C HIS A 271 5.19 5.20 19.68
N LEU A 272 5.60 6.14 18.82
CA LEU A 272 6.86 6.89 18.94
C LEU A 272 6.96 7.74 20.22
N ARG A 273 5.81 8.22 20.73
CA ARG A 273 5.73 9.11 21.91
C ARG A 273 4.98 8.50 23.09
N GLY A 274 4.27 7.38 22.89
CA GLY A 274 3.66 6.55 23.93
C GLY A 274 2.36 7.08 24.56
N ASP A 275 1.99 8.33 24.27
CA ASP A 275 0.73 8.99 24.66
C ASP A 275 -0.06 9.50 23.44
N GLY A 276 0.40 9.21 22.22
CA GLY A 276 -0.08 9.85 21.00
C GLY A 276 1.05 10.19 20.03
N ALA A 277 0.82 11.15 19.15
CA ALA A 277 1.84 11.76 18.29
C ALA A 277 1.85 13.28 18.39
N LEU A 278 2.90 13.89 17.84
CA LEU A 278 2.99 15.34 17.69
C LEU A 278 2.47 15.75 16.32
N ALA A 279 1.68 16.82 16.26
CA ALA A 279 1.19 17.39 15.02
C ALA A 279 1.17 18.91 15.11
N ILE A 280 1.00 19.58 13.96
CA ILE A 280 0.90 21.03 13.88
C ILE A 280 -0.30 21.44 13.03
N TRP A 281 -1.10 22.36 13.56
CA TRP A 281 -2.17 23.00 12.81
C TRP A 281 -1.59 23.92 11.73
N GLY A 282 -2.37 24.23 10.69
CA GLY A 282 -1.99 25.15 9.62
C GLY A 282 -1.60 26.55 10.11
N ASN A 283 -2.06 26.95 11.31
CA ASN A 283 -1.69 28.21 11.96
C ASN A 283 -0.32 28.20 12.65
N GLY A 284 0.34 27.03 12.78
CA GLY A 284 1.65 26.86 13.41
C GLY A 284 1.62 26.49 14.89
N TRP A 285 0.45 26.23 15.48
CA TRP A 285 0.37 25.77 16.86
C TRP A 285 0.59 24.25 16.93
N PRO A 286 1.69 23.77 17.56
CA PRO A 286 1.89 22.34 17.79
C PRO A 286 0.94 21.82 18.87
N PHE A 287 0.48 20.59 18.70
CA PHE A 287 -0.39 19.90 19.65
C PHE A 287 -0.03 18.41 19.70
N SER A 288 -0.54 17.73 20.72
CA SER A 288 -0.43 16.28 20.84
C SER A 288 -1.74 15.64 20.43
N LEU A 289 -1.68 14.73 19.46
CA LEU A 289 -2.81 13.95 18.97
C LEU A 289 -2.88 12.63 19.74
N SER A 290 -3.99 12.36 20.43
CA SER A 290 -4.17 11.11 21.20
C SER A 290 -4.37 9.89 20.27
N ASP A 291 -3.81 8.74 20.65
CA ASP A 291 -3.85 7.48 19.90
C ASP A 291 -5.21 6.76 19.97
N ASP A 292 -6.04 7.13 20.95
CA ASP A 292 -7.39 6.60 21.19
C ASP A 292 -8.52 7.38 20.49
N LEU A 293 -8.21 8.45 19.75
CA LEU A 293 -9.22 9.30 19.11
C LEU A 293 -10.06 8.54 18.06
N PRO A 294 -11.40 8.58 18.14
CA PRO A 294 -12.25 7.92 17.15
C PRO A 294 -12.17 8.65 15.81
N PHE A 295 -12.21 7.88 14.71
CA PHE A 295 -12.16 8.38 13.33
C PHE A 295 -13.06 9.59 13.06
N GLN A 296 -14.26 9.65 13.67
CA GLN A 296 -15.21 10.76 13.50
C GLN A 296 -14.72 12.11 14.07
N GLN A 297 -13.83 12.12 15.06
CA GLN A 297 -13.23 13.34 15.61
C GLN A 297 -11.94 13.70 14.88
N LEU A 298 -11.26 12.71 14.31
CA LEU A 298 -9.93 12.85 13.71
C LEU A 298 -9.98 13.15 12.21
N TYR A 299 -10.94 12.57 11.46
CA TYR A 299 -11.16 12.87 10.04
C TYR A 299 -11.36 14.38 9.75
N PRO A 300 -12.20 15.12 10.51
CA PRO A 300 -12.36 16.59 10.35
C PRO A 300 -11.08 17.40 10.44
N ALA A 301 -10.06 16.89 11.14
CA ALA A 301 -8.82 17.62 11.36
C ALA A 301 -7.85 17.53 10.18
N PHE A 302 -8.05 16.60 9.25
CA PHE A 302 -7.20 16.49 8.06
C PHE A 302 -7.81 17.18 6.84
N THR A 303 -9.14 17.34 6.81
CA THR A 303 -9.89 18.01 5.74
C THR A 303 -9.76 19.54 5.83
N TYR A 304 -10.11 20.21 4.72
CA TYR A 304 -10.16 21.68 4.63
C TYR A 304 -11.49 22.22 4.08
N ALA A 305 -12.47 21.34 3.85
CA ALA A 305 -13.63 21.55 2.98
C ALA A 305 -14.95 21.95 3.69
N GLY A 306 -14.93 22.32 4.98
CA GLY A 306 -15.99 23.15 5.58
C GLY A 306 -17.35 22.49 5.81
N ASN A 307 -17.42 21.17 5.91
CA ASN A 307 -18.68 20.40 5.94
C ASN A 307 -18.94 19.64 7.26
N GLU A 308 -18.05 19.78 8.23
CA GLU A 308 -18.05 19.04 9.48
C GLU A 308 -18.90 19.73 10.56
N ARG A 309 -19.56 18.92 11.42
CA ARG A 309 -20.52 19.43 12.41
C ARG A 309 -19.88 20.06 13.66
N GLN A 310 -18.57 19.94 13.83
CA GLN A 310 -17.81 20.44 14.97
C GLN A 310 -16.43 20.93 14.50
N PRO A 311 -15.87 22.00 15.10
CA PRO A 311 -14.51 22.45 14.78
C PRO A 311 -13.49 21.38 15.15
N ALA A 312 -12.56 21.10 14.24
CA ALA A 312 -11.52 20.09 14.46
C ALA A 312 -10.59 20.43 15.63
N ALA A 313 -10.39 21.71 15.95
CA ALA A 313 -9.60 22.17 17.10
C ALA A 313 -10.07 21.60 18.46
N VAL A 314 -11.26 20.98 18.53
CA VAL A 314 -11.74 20.25 19.72
C VAL A 314 -10.82 19.07 20.10
N ILE A 315 -10.05 18.50 19.16
CA ILE A 315 -9.06 17.45 19.47
C ILE A 315 -7.71 17.99 19.96
N HIS A 316 -7.54 19.31 20.06
CA HIS A 316 -6.29 19.93 20.50
C HIS A 316 -5.99 19.57 21.96
N ARG A 317 -4.88 18.86 22.19
CA ARG A 317 -4.28 18.66 23.52
C ARG A 317 -2.90 19.33 23.53
N GLU A 318 -2.63 20.15 24.54
CA GLU A 318 -1.30 20.77 24.70
C GLU A 318 -0.20 19.71 24.79
N VAL A 319 0.99 20.00 24.24
CA VAL A 319 2.12 19.08 24.33
C VAL A 319 2.70 19.12 25.75
N SER A 320 2.40 18.10 26.55
CA SER A 320 3.05 17.92 27.86
C SER A 320 4.51 17.47 27.69
N PHE A 321 5.38 18.06 28.52
CA PHE A 321 6.78 17.68 28.68
C PHE A 321 7.07 17.00 30.03
N ASP A 322 6.09 16.98 30.94
CA ASP A 322 6.23 16.45 32.30
C ASP A 322 5.89 14.95 32.37
N SER A 323 6.78 14.18 32.98
CA SER A 323 6.60 12.74 33.28
C SER A 323 6.33 11.80 32.10
N VAL A 324 7.05 11.97 30.98
CA VAL A 324 7.10 10.93 29.93
C VAL A 324 7.88 9.72 30.45
N VAL A 325 7.17 8.63 30.77
CA VAL A 325 7.78 7.38 31.27
C VAL A 325 8.44 6.64 30.12
N ASP A 326 9.76 6.48 30.17
CA ASP A 326 10.53 5.81 29.12
C ASP A 326 10.25 4.29 29.13
N ARG A 327 9.48 3.82 28.13
CA ARG A 327 9.13 2.39 28.00
C ARG A 327 10.25 1.54 27.39
N SER A 328 11.36 2.13 26.94
CA SER A 328 12.50 1.37 26.38
C SER A 328 13.26 0.51 27.40
N GLU A 329 13.19 0.80 28.70
CA GLU A 329 13.97 0.06 29.72
C GLU A 329 13.23 -1.15 30.34
N THR A 330 11.93 -1.35 30.08
CA THR A 330 11.10 -2.30 30.87
C THR A 330 11.18 -3.78 30.45
N VAL A 331 12.07 -4.16 29.52
CA VAL A 331 12.15 -5.54 28.99
C VAL A 331 13.09 -6.48 29.79
N THR A 332 13.98 -5.94 30.62
CA THR A 332 15.09 -6.72 31.23
C THR A 332 14.91 -7.10 32.71
N SER A 333 13.80 -6.73 33.37
CA SER A 333 13.66 -6.85 34.84
C SER A 333 12.38 -7.51 35.36
N SER A 334 11.53 -8.09 34.49
CA SER A 334 10.26 -8.74 34.88
C SER A 334 10.30 -10.28 34.88
N ILE A 335 11.45 -10.88 35.23
CA ILE A 335 11.55 -12.31 35.57
C ILE A 335 12.11 -12.43 36.99
N ILE A 336 11.21 -12.59 37.97
CA ILE A 336 11.32 -13.23 39.31
C ILE A 336 10.33 -12.55 40.26
N ALA A 337 9.53 -13.38 40.95
CA ALA A 337 8.44 -13.04 41.88
C ALA A 337 7.20 -12.34 41.24
N ASP A 338 5.96 -12.67 41.60
CA ASP A 338 5.52 -13.57 42.67
C ASP A 338 4.28 -14.40 42.27
N THR A 339 4.17 -15.60 42.84
CA THR A 339 3.05 -16.54 42.64
C THR A 339 1.91 -16.27 43.61
N SER A 340 0.72 -15.91 43.10
CA SER A 340 -0.57 -16.57 43.44
C SER A 340 -1.78 -15.74 42.99
N GLY A 341 -2.74 -16.38 42.31
CA GLY A 341 -4.04 -15.76 42.01
C GLY A 341 -4.55 -15.98 40.59
N SER A 342 -4.89 -17.22 40.22
CA SER A 342 -5.66 -17.45 38.99
C SER A 342 -7.10 -16.96 39.15
N PRO A 343 -7.58 -16.15 38.20
CA PRO A 343 -8.85 -16.47 37.54
C PRO A 343 -8.57 -16.79 36.08
N THR A 344 -9.15 -17.90 35.60
CA THR A 344 -8.97 -18.39 34.23
C THR A 344 -9.60 -17.43 33.21
N GLN A 345 -8.84 -16.43 32.76
CA GLN A 345 -9.13 -15.78 31.49
C GLN A 345 -8.58 -16.66 30.36
N THR A 346 -9.50 -17.14 29.53
CA THR A 346 -9.16 -17.80 28.27
C THR A 346 -8.52 -16.76 27.36
N MET A 347 -7.18 -16.72 27.29
CA MET A 347 -6.50 -15.82 26.37
C MET A 347 -6.92 -16.14 24.93
N SER A 348 -7.39 -15.12 24.20
CA SER A 348 -7.56 -15.25 22.75
C SER A 348 -6.19 -15.40 22.09
N LEU A 349 -6.15 -16.11 20.96
CA LEU A 349 -4.97 -16.23 20.10
C LEU A 349 -4.64 -14.94 19.33
N ASP A 350 -5.52 -13.93 19.39
CA ASP A 350 -5.46 -12.70 18.57
C ASP A 350 -4.40 -11.66 18.98
N SER A 351 -3.63 -11.89 20.05
CA SER A 351 -2.77 -10.85 20.67
C SER A 351 -1.31 -11.25 20.90
N ILE A 352 -0.73 -12.03 19.99
CA ILE A 352 0.73 -12.10 19.84
C ILE A 352 1.16 -11.04 18.82
N PRO A 353 1.96 -10.02 19.18
CA PRO A 353 2.45 -9.03 18.22
C PRO A 353 3.45 -9.70 17.26
N ILE A 354 3.02 -9.88 16.00
CA ILE A 354 3.87 -10.37 14.92
C ILE A 354 4.75 -9.20 14.44
N VAL A 355 5.99 -9.15 14.93
CA VAL A 355 7.01 -8.18 14.49
C VAL A 355 7.65 -8.68 13.21
N ARG A 356 7.46 -7.95 12.11
CA ARG A 356 8.12 -8.17 10.82
C ARG A 356 9.37 -7.27 10.72
N ARG A 357 10.19 -7.46 9.70
CA ARG A 357 11.40 -6.67 9.41
C ARG A 357 11.25 -5.92 8.09
N GLU A 358 11.84 -4.73 7.99
CA GLU A 358 11.96 -4.04 6.71
C GLU A 358 12.63 -4.93 5.66
N VAL A 359 12.25 -4.75 4.39
CA VAL A 359 12.92 -5.40 3.26
C VAL A 359 14.32 -4.79 3.07
N PRO A 360 15.40 -5.61 3.07
CA PRO A 360 16.76 -5.12 2.87
C PRO A 360 16.90 -4.32 1.58
N ASN A 361 17.76 -3.30 1.59
CA ASN A 361 17.84 -2.39 0.45
C ASN A 361 18.50 -3.03 -0.77
N SER A 362 18.34 -2.43 -1.95
CA SER A 362 18.79 -3.02 -3.22
C SER A 362 20.30 -3.29 -3.31
N ILE A 363 21.13 -2.59 -2.53
CA ILE A 363 22.60 -2.79 -2.49
C ILE A 363 22.91 -4.01 -1.62
N GLU A 364 22.28 -4.12 -0.45
CA GLU A 364 22.39 -5.28 0.44
C GLU A 364 21.91 -6.55 -0.26
N LEU A 365 20.78 -6.48 -0.97
CA LEU A 365 20.26 -7.58 -1.77
C LEU A 365 21.22 -7.96 -2.91
N ALA A 366 21.80 -7.01 -3.64
CA ALA A 366 22.76 -7.31 -4.70
C ALA A 366 24.04 -7.99 -4.17
N ASN A 367 24.57 -7.53 -3.04
CA ASN A 367 25.73 -8.14 -2.37
C ASN A 367 25.40 -9.55 -1.87
N ALA A 368 24.23 -9.74 -1.26
CA ALA A 368 23.74 -11.04 -0.83
C ALA A 368 23.45 -11.98 -2.01
N GLU A 369 23.01 -11.48 -3.16
CA GLU A 369 22.84 -12.25 -4.40
C GLU A 369 24.18 -12.75 -4.94
N GLU A 370 25.23 -11.92 -4.98
CA GLU A 370 26.56 -12.35 -5.40
C GLU A 370 27.12 -13.45 -4.48
N GLN A 371 27.03 -13.24 -3.16
CA GLN A 371 27.44 -14.23 -2.17
C GLN A 371 26.62 -15.53 -2.30
N PHE A 372 25.30 -15.43 -2.43
CA PHE A 372 24.41 -16.58 -2.63
C PHE A 372 24.76 -17.36 -3.89
N GLN A 373 25.05 -16.69 -5.02
CA GLN A 373 25.49 -17.36 -6.25
C GLN A 373 26.84 -18.06 -6.08
N SER A 374 27.77 -17.50 -5.30
CA SER A 374 29.05 -18.17 -5.01
C SER A 374 28.89 -19.46 -4.19
N ILE A 375 27.91 -19.51 -3.27
CA ILE A 375 27.68 -20.64 -2.36
C ILE A 375 26.75 -21.71 -2.99
N PHE A 376 25.67 -21.28 -3.64
CA PHE A 376 24.60 -22.17 -4.12
C PHE A 376 24.57 -22.35 -5.64
N GLY A 377 25.30 -21.55 -6.43
CA GLY A 377 25.23 -21.57 -7.89
C GLY A 377 25.56 -22.93 -8.52
N ASP A 378 26.55 -23.66 -8.01
CA ASP A 378 26.85 -25.03 -8.44
C ASP A 378 25.73 -26.02 -8.10
N ARG A 379 25.15 -25.92 -6.89
CA ARG A 379 24.04 -26.76 -6.44
C ARG A 379 22.79 -26.54 -7.29
N ILE A 380 22.49 -25.27 -7.62
CA ILE A 380 21.38 -24.89 -8.51
C ILE A 380 21.61 -25.44 -9.93
N ARG A 381 22.84 -25.35 -10.47
CA ARG A 381 23.19 -25.91 -11.79
C ARG A 381 23.16 -27.45 -11.82
N ALA A 382 23.38 -28.11 -10.68
CA ALA A 382 23.26 -29.56 -10.53
C ALA A 382 21.79 -30.04 -10.39
N ALA A 383 20.91 -29.24 -9.78
CA ALA A 383 19.49 -29.54 -9.60
C ALA A 383 18.70 -29.44 -10.92
N ARG A 384 18.77 -30.48 -11.76
CA ARG A 384 18.17 -30.47 -13.11
C ARG A 384 16.70 -30.86 -13.14
N ASP A 385 16.32 -31.91 -12.43
CA ASP A 385 14.94 -32.42 -12.36
C ASP A 385 14.09 -31.71 -11.28
N ARG A 386 12.79 -32.01 -11.24
CA ARG A 386 11.83 -31.38 -10.32
C ARG A 386 12.11 -31.74 -8.85
N MET A 387 12.48 -32.98 -8.56
CA MET A 387 12.71 -33.46 -7.19
C MET A 387 14.01 -32.91 -6.60
N ALA A 388 15.07 -32.82 -7.40
CA ALA A 388 16.32 -32.17 -7.00
C ALA A 388 16.13 -30.67 -6.72
N LYS A 389 15.31 -29.98 -7.53
CA LYS A 389 14.97 -28.56 -7.31
C LYS A 389 14.16 -28.35 -6.03
N ASP A 390 13.15 -29.20 -5.79
CA ASP A 390 12.33 -29.14 -4.59
C ASP A 390 13.17 -29.37 -3.33
N LYS A 391 13.99 -30.43 -3.32
CA LYS A 391 14.92 -30.70 -2.21
C LYS A 391 15.86 -29.53 -1.95
N LEU A 392 16.45 -28.95 -3.00
CA LEU A 392 17.34 -27.80 -2.85
C LEU A 392 16.61 -26.56 -2.32
N ALA A 393 15.35 -26.33 -2.74
CA ALA A 393 14.52 -25.25 -2.22
C ALA A 393 14.22 -25.43 -0.73
N VAL A 394 13.90 -26.66 -0.28
CA VAL A 394 13.70 -26.99 1.14
C VAL A 394 14.99 -26.81 1.94
N ASP A 395 16.14 -27.26 1.42
CA ASP A 395 17.45 -27.07 2.07
C ASP A 395 17.79 -25.58 2.24
N ILE A 396 17.57 -24.77 1.21
CA ILE A 396 17.78 -23.30 1.23
C ILE A 396 16.83 -22.65 2.22
N LEU A 397 15.55 -23.01 2.21
CA LEU A 397 14.54 -22.42 3.11
C LEU A 397 14.87 -22.71 4.58
N LYS A 398 15.27 -23.95 4.91
CA LYS A 398 15.72 -24.33 6.26
C LYS A 398 16.94 -23.53 6.71
N ALA A 399 17.93 -23.35 5.82
CA ALA A 399 19.11 -22.55 6.13
C ALA A 399 18.77 -21.06 6.32
N SER A 400 17.83 -20.51 5.53
CA SER A 400 17.39 -19.11 5.72
C SER A 400 16.70 -18.87 7.06
N ALA A 401 16.02 -19.87 7.62
CA ALA A 401 15.32 -19.74 8.90
C ALA A 401 16.26 -19.54 10.11
N THR A 402 17.55 -19.89 10.00
CA THR A 402 18.55 -19.69 11.06
C THR A 402 19.36 -18.40 10.91
N MET A 403 19.18 -17.64 9.83
CA MET A 403 20.00 -16.47 9.47
C MET A 403 19.47 -15.14 10.03
N GLN A 404 19.08 -15.12 11.31
CA GLN A 404 18.44 -13.96 11.95
C GLN A 404 19.26 -12.66 11.91
N ALA A 405 20.59 -12.75 11.82
CA ALA A 405 21.50 -11.60 11.71
C ALA A 405 21.80 -11.15 10.28
N ASP A 406 21.45 -11.95 9.26
CA ASP A 406 21.66 -11.65 7.84
C ASP A 406 20.31 -11.61 7.12
N LEU A 407 19.64 -10.46 7.24
CA LEU A 407 18.34 -10.24 6.62
C LEU A 407 18.43 -10.25 5.08
N ALA A 408 19.53 -9.74 4.51
CA ALA A 408 19.74 -9.71 3.07
C ALA A 408 19.92 -11.11 2.48
N GLY A 409 20.79 -11.93 3.08
CA GLY A 409 20.95 -13.34 2.73
C GLY A 409 19.67 -14.14 2.96
N THR A 410 18.97 -13.92 4.08
CA THR A 410 17.65 -14.53 4.34
C THR A 410 16.65 -14.21 3.24
N TYR A 411 16.54 -12.94 2.84
CA TYR A 411 15.65 -12.51 1.77
C TYR A 411 16.04 -13.17 0.44
N VAL A 412 17.30 -13.10 0.02
CA VAL A 412 17.78 -13.72 -1.23
C VAL A 412 17.53 -15.23 -1.24
N MET A 413 17.77 -15.93 -0.13
CA MET A 413 17.55 -17.37 -0.01
C MET A 413 16.07 -17.74 -0.07
N GLN A 414 15.18 -16.97 0.57
CA GLN A 414 13.73 -17.15 0.42
C GLN A 414 13.27 -16.90 -1.03
N THR A 415 13.81 -15.88 -1.72
CA THR A 415 13.53 -15.61 -3.14
C THR A 415 13.96 -16.79 -4.02
N ALA A 416 15.14 -17.36 -3.77
CA ALA A 416 15.63 -18.53 -4.48
C ALA A 416 14.79 -19.78 -4.18
N ALA A 417 14.36 -19.99 -2.94
CA ALA A 417 13.48 -21.10 -2.54
C ALA A 417 12.10 -20.99 -3.21
N MET A 418 11.49 -19.80 -3.26
CA MET A 418 10.27 -19.54 -4.05
C MET A 418 10.49 -19.91 -5.51
N LYS A 419 11.59 -19.47 -6.12
CA LYS A 419 11.86 -19.73 -7.54
C LYS A 419 12.09 -21.20 -7.85
N LEU A 420 12.84 -21.91 -7.00
CA LEU A 420 13.09 -23.35 -7.16
C LEU A 420 11.82 -24.17 -6.90
N GLY A 421 11.00 -23.81 -5.89
CA GLY A 421 9.69 -24.41 -5.65
C GLY A 421 8.73 -24.24 -6.84
N GLN A 422 8.70 -23.05 -7.46
CA GLN A 422 7.96 -22.80 -8.70
C GLN A 422 8.46 -23.72 -9.84
N LEU A 423 9.77 -23.81 -10.06
CA LEU A 423 10.37 -24.65 -11.11
C LEU A 423 10.23 -26.16 -10.85
N ALA A 424 10.09 -26.56 -9.59
CA ALA A 424 9.72 -27.91 -9.19
C ALA A 424 8.21 -28.18 -9.34
N GLY A 425 7.37 -27.14 -9.40
CA GLY A 425 5.91 -27.26 -9.33
C GLY A 425 5.42 -27.73 -7.95
N SER A 426 6.20 -27.49 -6.90
CA SER A 426 5.87 -27.88 -5.53
C SER A 426 5.08 -26.77 -4.86
N VAL A 427 3.78 -27.02 -4.69
CA VAL A 427 2.85 -26.08 -4.00
C VAL A 427 3.32 -25.83 -2.59
N ASP A 428 3.61 -26.91 -1.86
CA ASP A 428 3.90 -26.85 -0.42
C ASP A 428 5.23 -26.12 -0.18
N THR A 429 6.27 -26.37 -0.98
CA THR A 429 7.57 -25.67 -0.86
C THR A 429 7.48 -24.19 -1.27
N LEU A 430 6.81 -23.88 -2.39
CA LEU A 430 6.60 -22.48 -2.82
C LEU A 430 5.84 -21.69 -1.75
N LEU A 431 4.74 -22.22 -1.24
CA LEU A 431 3.96 -21.55 -0.21
C LEU A 431 4.68 -21.49 1.13
N SER A 432 5.57 -22.43 1.44
CA SER A 432 6.39 -22.35 2.67
C SER A 432 7.45 -21.25 2.58
N ALA A 433 7.99 -21.00 1.38
CA ALA A 433 8.89 -19.88 1.13
C ALA A 433 8.14 -18.52 1.13
N VAL A 434 6.89 -18.49 0.62
CA VAL A 434 5.98 -17.32 0.79
C VAL A 434 5.66 -17.08 2.26
N ASP A 435 5.34 -18.13 3.01
CA ASP A 435 5.01 -18.02 4.44
C ASP A 435 6.21 -17.50 5.24
N ALA A 436 7.42 -18.01 4.98
CA ALA A 436 8.64 -17.47 5.57
C ALA A 436 8.88 -16.01 5.18
N ARG A 437 8.65 -15.63 3.92
CA ARG A 437 8.78 -14.25 3.46
C ARG A 437 7.81 -13.30 4.18
N VAL A 438 6.53 -13.64 4.25
CA VAL A 438 5.49 -12.81 4.88
C VAL A 438 5.58 -12.84 6.41
N ALA A 439 6.17 -13.88 7.00
CA ALA A 439 6.46 -13.94 8.43
C ALA A 439 7.68 -13.10 8.83
N THR A 440 8.74 -13.09 8.02
CA THR A 440 9.98 -12.37 8.33
C THR A 440 9.93 -10.91 7.90
N PHE A 441 9.31 -10.57 6.76
CA PHE A 441 9.46 -9.27 6.12
C PHE A 441 8.15 -8.52 5.91
N GLU A 442 8.23 -7.20 5.93
CA GLU A 442 7.16 -6.28 5.56
C GLU A 442 7.01 -6.23 4.05
N VAL A 443 6.22 -7.20 3.55
CA VAL A 443 5.82 -7.29 2.15
C VAL A 443 4.31 -7.29 2.03
N ASP A 444 3.82 -6.76 0.91
CA ASP A 444 2.44 -6.91 0.47
C ASP A 444 2.07 -8.40 0.41
N ALA A 445 1.28 -8.86 1.38
CA ALA A 445 0.92 -10.25 1.53
C ALA A 445 -0.03 -10.70 0.42
N TYR A 446 -0.95 -9.84 -0.02
CA TYR A 446 -1.86 -10.12 -1.12
C TYR A 446 -1.11 -10.37 -2.42
N LYS A 447 -0.21 -9.46 -2.79
CA LYS A 447 0.61 -9.55 -4.01
C LYS A 447 1.61 -10.70 -3.94
N THR A 448 2.32 -10.87 -2.83
CA THR A 448 3.31 -11.97 -2.70
C THR A 448 2.66 -13.35 -2.89
N ASN A 449 1.46 -13.54 -2.32
CA ASN A 449 0.69 -14.78 -2.52
C ASN A 449 0.12 -14.88 -3.94
N THR A 450 -0.40 -13.78 -4.49
CA THR A 450 -0.94 -13.72 -5.86
C THR A 450 0.11 -14.07 -6.89
N ASP A 451 1.27 -13.43 -6.86
CA ASP A 451 2.38 -13.68 -7.78
C ASP A 451 2.85 -15.14 -7.69
N ALA A 452 3.00 -15.67 -6.47
CA ALA A 452 3.35 -17.08 -6.25
C ALA A 452 2.33 -18.03 -6.89
N LEU A 453 1.04 -17.91 -6.54
CA LEU A 453 -0.01 -18.79 -7.06
C LEU A 453 -0.20 -18.66 -8.59
N LEU A 454 -0.17 -17.45 -9.13
CA LEU A 454 -0.26 -17.21 -10.58
C LEU A 454 0.98 -17.77 -11.32
N SER A 455 2.17 -17.66 -10.74
CA SER A 455 3.40 -18.21 -11.31
C SER A 455 3.38 -19.75 -11.35
N LEU A 456 2.76 -20.38 -10.35
CA LEU A 456 2.55 -21.83 -10.31
C LEU A 456 1.42 -22.27 -11.26
N ALA A 457 0.31 -21.56 -11.31
CA ALA A 457 -0.81 -21.82 -12.22
C ALA A 457 -0.44 -21.71 -13.70
N LYS A 458 0.58 -20.90 -14.02
CA LYS A 458 1.21 -20.81 -15.34
C LYS A 458 2.12 -22.02 -15.62
N SER A 459 2.94 -22.46 -14.66
CA SER A 459 3.83 -23.63 -14.87
C SER A 459 3.07 -24.96 -14.84
N SER A 460 1.97 -25.05 -14.08
CA SER A 460 1.19 -26.28 -13.93
C SER A 460 0.47 -26.72 -15.20
N SER A 461 0.28 -25.83 -16.19
CA SER A 461 -0.26 -26.23 -17.50
C SER A 461 0.68 -27.14 -18.30
N GLN A 462 1.94 -27.30 -17.84
CA GLN A 462 2.94 -28.20 -18.41
C GLN A 462 3.20 -29.43 -17.50
N MET A 463 2.40 -29.61 -16.46
CA MET A 463 2.59 -30.65 -15.43
C MET A 463 1.40 -31.62 -15.45
N ASP A 464 1.64 -32.87 -15.05
CA ASP A 464 0.57 -33.82 -14.75
C ASP A 464 -0.21 -33.33 -13.52
N SER A 465 -1.54 -33.22 -13.63
CA SER A 465 -2.42 -32.75 -12.55
C SER A 465 -2.33 -33.63 -11.30
N ALA A 466 -2.05 -34.93 -11.46
CA ALA A 466 -1.83 -35.86 -10.35
C ALA A 466 -0.55 -35.58 -9.55
N SER A 467 0.38 -34.75 -10.07
CA SER A 467 1.65 -34.41 -9.43
C SER A 467 1.62 -33.11 -8.61
N VAL A 468 0.48 -32.44 -8.51
CA VAL A 468 0.33 -31.12 -7.87
C VAL A 468 -0.62 -31.23 -6.67
N ASN A 469 -0.23 -30.66 -5.52
CA ASN A 469 -1.09 -30.61 -4.34
C ASN A 469 -2.20 -29.56 -4.49
N GLY A 470 -3.23 -29.89 -5.28
CA GLY A 470 -4.37 -29.02 -5.55
C GLY A 470 -5.16 -28.62 -4.29
N THR A 471 -5.09 -29.41 -3.22
CA THR A 471 -5.71 -29.09 -1.93
C THR A 471 -5.02 -27.91 -1.25
N THR A 472 -3.69 -27.95 -1.07
CA THR A 472 -2.95 -26.80 -0.51
C THR A 472 -3.09 -25.57 -1.41
N PHE A 473 -3.10 -25.76 -2.73
CA PHE A 473 -3.33 -24.66 -3.69
C PHE A 473 -4.70 -24.00 -3.46
N LEU A 474 -5.77 -24.78 -3.38
CA LEU A 474 -7.11 -24.26 -3.07
C LEU A 474 -7.14 -23.54 -1.73
N GLN A 475 -6.55 -24.14 -0.68
CA GLN A 475 -6.56 -23.55 0.64
C GLN A 475 -5.94 -22.14 0.66
N ARG A 476 -4.81 -21.92 -0.03
CA ARG A 476 -4.25 -20.57 -0.16
C ARG A 476 -5.06 -19.69 -1.12
N ALA A 477 -5.50 -20.24 -2.25
CA ALA A 477 -6.28 -19.51 -3.23
C ALA A 477 -7.60 -18.97 -2.66
N VAL A 478 -8.21 -19.63 -1.68
CA VAL A 478 -9.43 -19.15 -0.99
C VAL A 478 -9.17 -17.84 -0.25
N TYR A 479 -8.08 -17.71 0.52
CA TYR A 479 -7.71 -16.43 1.16
C TYR A 479 -7.43 -15.33 0.12
N VAL A 480 -6.68 -15.66 -0.94
CA VAL A 480 -6.36 -14.68 -1.99
C VAL A 480 -7.61 -14.24 -2.74
N VAL A 481 -8.53 -15.16 -3.08
CA VAL A 481 -9.80 -14.86 -3.74
C VAL A 481 -10.72 -14.01 -2.85
N TRP A 482 -10.70 -14.21 -1.53
CA TRP A 482 -11.41 -13.35 -0.59
C TRP A 482 -10.92 -11.91 -0.68
N HIS A 483 -9.62 -11.68 -0.49
CA HIS A 483 -9.02 -10.34 -0.58
C HIS A 483 -9.08 -9.76 -2.00
N ALA A 484 -9.08 -10.58 -3.05
CA ALA A 484 -9.25 -10.12 -4.43
C ALA A 484 -10.64 -9.48 -4.65
N VAL A 485 -11.69 -10.00 -4.02
CA VAL A 485 -13.03 -9.38 -4.04
C VAL A 485 -13.05 -8.07 -3.23
N GLU A 486 -12.30 -7.98 -2.13
CA GLU A 486 -12.11 -6.74 -1.36
C GLU A 486 -11.33 -5.67 -2.13
N ASN A 487 -10.39 -6.08 -3.00
CA ASN A 487 -9.52 -5.21 -3.82
C ASN A 487 -10.01 -4.99 -5.26
N ASP A 488 -11.22 -5.43 -5.60
CA ASP A 488 -11.81 -5.34 -6.96
C ASP A 488 -11.04 -6.10 -8.06
N ASP A 489 -10.13 -7.00 -7.70
CA ASP A 489 -9.25 -7.80 -8.58
C ASP A 489 -9.92 -9.12 -9.02
N TYR A 490 -11.03 -8.99 -9.74
CA TYR A 490 -11.81 -10.14 -10.20
C TYR A 490 -11.07 -11.02 -11.22
N ASP A 491 -10.14 -10.45 -11.99
CA ASP A 491 -9.32 -11.20 -12.97
C ASP A 491 -8.40 -12.21 -12.28
N THR A 492 -7.63 -11.78 -11.27
CA THR A 492 -6.80 -12.69 -10.46
C THR A 492 -7.67 -13.77 -9.83
N ALA A 493 -8.77 -13.39 -9.19
CA ALA A 493 -9.68 -14.33 -8.55
C ALA A 493 -10.18 -15.41 -9.54
N ARG A 494 -10.60 -15.02 -10.76
CA ARG A 494 -11.06 -15.93 -11.81
C ARG A 494 -9.95 -16.81 -12.39
N ILE A 495 -8.70 -16.34 -12.42
CA ILE A 495 -7.55 -17.17 -12.84
C ILE A 495 -7.22 -18.22 -11.78
N LEU A 496 -7.22 -17.83 -10.50
CA LEU A 496 -6.94 -18.73 -9.38
C LEU A 496 -8.02 -19.79 -9.21
N VAL A 497 -9.30 -19.43 -9.25
CA VAL A 497 -10.43 -20.37 -9.18
C VAL A 497 -10.37 -21.40 -10.31
N ARG A 498 -10.16 -20.98 -11.56
CA ARG A 498 -9.98 -21.91 -12.70
C ARG A 498 -8.71 -22.76 -12.61
N SER A 499 -7.73 -22.36 -11.82
CA SER A 499 -6.49 -23.13 -11.65
C SER A 499 -6.62 -24.15 -10.53
N ALA A 500 -7.30 -23.78 -9.43
CA ALA A 500 -7.69 -24.72 -8.39
C ALA A 500 -8.60 -25.83 -8.94
N ASP A 501 -9.60 -25.48 -9.75
CA ASP A 501 -10.53 -26.43 -10.37
C ASP A 501 -9.80 -27.50 -11.19
N ARG A 502 -8.85 -27.08 -12.06
CA ARG A 502 -7.98 -27.97 -12.83
C ARG A 502 -7.03 -28.83 -12.00
N MET A 503 -6.65 -28.40 -10.79
CA MET A 503 -5.68 -29.10 -9.93
C MET A 503 -6.34 -30.12 -8.97
N ILE A 504 -7.66 -30.11 -8.82
CA ILE A 504 -8.38 -30.91 -7.80
C ILE A 504 -9.03 -32.18 -8.40
N GLU A 505 -8.98 -32.36 -9.72
CA GLU A 505 -9.82 -33.34 -10.42
C GLU A 505 -9.23 -34.75 -10.56
N VAL A 506 -9.31 -35.58 -9.50
CA VAL A 506 -9.53 -37.05 -9.64
C VAL A 506 -10.44 -37.60 -8.51
N SER A 507 -11.66 -37.08 -8.36
CA SER A 507 -12.73 -37.84 -7.67
C SER A 507 -14.13 -37.37 -8.07
N ARG A 508 -14.92 -38.29 -8.63
CA ARG A 508 -16.26 -38.03 -9.17
C ARG A 508 -17.34 -37.72 -8.11
N SER A 509 -17.01 -37.80 -6.81
CA SER A 509 -17.93 -37.48 -5.70
C SER A 509 -17.76 -36.06 -5.14
N ASN A 510 -16.79 -35.28 -5.62
CA ASN A 510 -16.37 -34.07 -4.92
C ASN A 510 -17.33 -32.88 -5.12
N ARG A 511 -17.65 -32.16 -4.03
CA ARG A 511 -18.52 -30.97 -4.02
C ARG A 511 -17.78 -29.71 -4.51
N LEU A 512 -16.47 -29.68 -4.35
CA LEU A 512 -15.61 -28.51 -4.60
C LEU A 512 -15.62 -28.02 -6.07
N PRO A 513 -15.46 -28.86 -7.11
CA PRO A 513 -15.42 -28.39 -8.51
C PRO A 513 -16.71 -27.67 -8.93
N LYS A 514 -17.88 -28.17 -8.49
CA LYS A 514 -19.17 -27.51 -8.74
C LYS A 514 -19.25 -26.12 -8.12
N MET A 515 -18.62 -25.92 -6.96
CA MET A 515 -18.56 -24.63 -6.29
C MET A 515 -17.53 -23.69 -6.91
N LEU A 516 -16.38 -24.20 -7.36
CA LEU A 516 -15.37 -23.44 -8.09
C LEU A 516 -15.93 -22.94 -9.43
N GLY A 517 -16.59 -23.82 -10.19
CA GLY A 517 -17.30 -23.43 -11.42
C GLY A 517 -18.37 -22.35 -11.18
N ARG A 518 -19.18 -22.49 -10.10
CA ARG A 518 -20.18 -21.47 -9.73
C ARG A 518 -19.52 -20.14 -9.33
N LEU A 519 -18.45 -20.18 -8.53
CA LEU A 519 -17.71 -19.00 -8.12
C LEU A 519 -17.10 -18.28 -9.32
N GLY A 520 -16.53 -19.00 -10.29
CA GLY A 520 -15.97 -18.43 -11.52
C GLY A 520 -17.01 -17.67 -12.36
N VAL A 521 -18.27 -18.14 -12.39
CA VAL A 521 -19.39 -17.43 -13.04
C VAL A 521 -19.78 -16.18 -12.25
N VAL A 522 -19.90 -16.29 -10.92
CA VAL A 522 -20.33 -15.17 -10.06
C VAL A 522 -19.26 -14.07 -9.98
N LEU A 523 -17.96 -14.41 -10.01
CA LEU A 523 -16.87 -13.43 -10.13
C LEU A 523 -16.89 -12.69 -11.47
N ALA A 524 -17.21 -13.37 -12.58
CA ALA A 524 -17.36 -12.73 -13.89
C ALA A 524 -18.57 -11.77 -13.94
N GLU A 525 -19.60 -12.03 -13.14
CA GLU A 525 -20.69 -11.07 -12.96
C GLU A 525 -20.26 -9.89 -12.07
N ALA A 526 -19.56 -10.16 -10.96
CA ALA A 526 -19.04 -9.12 -10.08
C ALA A 526 -18.12 -8.12 -10.80
N GLU A 527 -17.26 -8.59 -11.70
CA GLU A 527 -16.41 -7.78 -12.58
C GLU A 527 -17.22 -6.82 -13.48
N ARG A 528 -18.33 -7.29 -14.06
CA ARG A 528 -19.24 -6.46 -14.88
C ARG A 528 -20.00 -5.44 -14.03
N GLN A 529 -20.41 -5.84 -12.83
CA GLN A 529 -21.05 -4.95 -11.86
C GLN A 529 -20.08 -3.89 -11.35
N TYR A 530 -18.80 -4.22 -11.14
CA TYR A 530 -17.73 -3.28 -10.77
C TYR A 530 -17.50 -2.23 -11.86
N ALA A 531 -17.39 -2.64 -13.13
CA ALA A 531 -17.23 -1.71 -14.25
C ALA A 531 -18.38 -0.68 -14.29
N ASN A 532 -19.63 -1.17 -14.24
CA ASN A 532 -20.81 -0.30 -14.17
C ASN A 532 -20.80 0.59 -12.91
N ALA A 533 -20.49 0.04 -11.73
CA ALA A 533 -20.46 0.79 -10.48
C ALA A 533 -19.38 1.88 -10.47
N LYS A 534 -18.25 1.66 -11.12
CA LYS A 534 -17.18 2.65 -11.32
C LYS A 534 -17.65 3.80 -12.21
N ASP A 535 -18.34 3.51 -13.31
CA ASP A 535 -18.91 4.52 -14.21
C ASP A 535 -20.00 5.34 -13.50
N GLN A 536 -20.86 4.69 -12.71
CA GLN A 536 -21.88 5.38 -11.91
C GLN A 536 -21.28 6.20 -10.76
N LEU A 537 -20.17 5.77 -10.15
CA LEU A 537 -19.43 6.59 -9.19
C LEU A 537 -18.84 7.85 -9.85
N ALA A 538 -18.36 7.74 -11.09
CA ALA A 538 -17.89 8.91 -11.84
C ALA A 538 -19.05 9.87 -12.16
N ALA A 539 -20.22 9.35 -12.58
CA ALA A 539 -21.41 10.16 -12.80
C ALA A 539 -21.91 10.86 -11.51
N TYR A 540 -21.96 10.13 -10.39
CA TYR A 540 -22.35 10.68 -9.09
C TYR A 540 -21.39 11.78 -8.57
N ARG A 541 -20.09 11.69 -8.88
CA ARG A 541 -19.13 12.77 -8.56
C ARG A 541 -19.38 14.05 -9.35
N VAL A 542 -19.94 13.95 -10.55
CA VAL A 542 -20.33 15.11 -11.39
C VAL A 542 -21.71 15.64 -10.97
N ASN A 543 -22.63 14.76 -10.57
CA ASN A 543 -23.96 15.12 -10.09
C ASN A 543 -24.30 14.40 -8.77
N PRO A 544 -23.96 15.00 -7.60
CA PRO A 544 -24.24 14.43 -6.29
C PRO A 544 -25.73 14.29 -5.94
N ASP A 545 -26.65 14.87 -6.72
CA ASP A 545 -28.09 14.69 -6.56
C ASP A 545 -28.62 13.46 -7.33
N ASP A 546 -27.79 12.77 -8.12
CA ASP A 546 -28.19 11.53 -8.81
C ASP A 546 -28.22 10.34 -7.84
N GLY A 547 -29.37 10.19 -7.19
CA GLY A 547 -29.64 9.10 -6.27
C GLY A 547 -29.55 7.71 -6.91
N GLU A 548 -29.76 7.53 -8.22
CA GLU A 548 -29.68 6.21 -8.86
C GLU A 548 -28.24 5.84 -9.22
N ALA A 549 -27.41 6.80 -9.60
CA ALA A 549 -25.97 6.63 -9.73
C ALA A 549 -25.35 6.28 -8.37
N ALA A 550 -25.70 7.03 -7.31
CA ALA A 550 -25.33 6.72 -5.93
C ALA A 550 -25.76 5.31 -5.53
N ALA A 551 -27.04 4.97 -5.72
CA ALA A 551 -27.57 3.67 -5.35
C ALA A 551 -26.95 2.53 -6.16
N THR A 552 -26.52 2.75 -7.41
CA THR A 552 -25.82 1.71 -8.17
C THR A 552 -24.44 1.40 -7.58
N PHE A 553 -23.67 2.42 -7.19
CA PHE A 553 -22.40 2.20 -6.49
C PHE A 553 -22.62 1.63 -5.08
N GLY A 554 -23.64 2.09 -4.35
CA GLY A 554 -24.03 1.54 -3.04
C GLY A 554 -24.42 0.05 -3.11
N ARG A 555 -25.17 -0.36 -4.14
CA ARG A 555 -25.55 -1.77 -4.36
C ARG A 555 -24.32 -2.66 -4.60
N TYR A 556 -23.30 -2.13 -5.28
CA TYR A 556 -22.04 -2.83 -5.48
C TYR A 556 -21.30 -3.04 -4.16
N LEU A 557 -21.12 -1.98 -3.37
CA LEU A 557 -20.49 -2.04 -2.05
C LEU A 557 -21.19 -3.04 -1.11
N CYS A 558 -22.50 -2.88 -0.91
CA CYS A 558 -23.28 -3.74 -0.01
C CYS A 558 -23.35 -5.20 -0.49
N PHE A 559 -23.80 -5.44 -1.73
CA PHE A 559 -24.20 -6.79 -2.15
C PHE A 559 -23.06 -7.61 -2.77
N ILE A 560 -21.97 -6.98 -3.21
CA ILE A 560 -20.80 -7.68 -3.78
C ILE A 560 -19.63 -7.69 -2.80
N LYS A 561 -19.28 -6.52 -2.24
CA LYS A 561 -18.13 -6.39 -1.31
C LYS A 561 -18.48 -6.61 0.16
N GLY A 562 -19.77 -6.66 0.52
CA GLY A 562 -20.19 -6.75 1.92
C GLY A 562 -19.91 -5.48 2.72
N ASP A 563 -19.62 -4.37 2.05
CA ASP A 563 -19.27 -3.08 2.66
C ASP A 563 -20.55 -2.27 2.91
N TRP A 564 -21.21 -2.58 4.02
CA TRP A 564 -22.47 -1.95 4.41
C TRP A 564 -22.25 -0.51 4.88
N ASP A 565 -21.14 -0.22 5.55
CA ASP A 565 -20.89 1.09 6.15
C ASP A 565 -20.72 2.20 5.09
N ARG A 566 -19.99 1.91 3.99
CA ARG A 566 -19.88 2.85 2.85
C ARG A 566 -21.05 2.75 1.88
N GLY A 567 -21.69 1.58 1.77
CA GLY A 567 -22.78 1.35 0.81
C GLY A 567 -24.14 1.88 1.26
N LEU A 568 -24.54 1.69 2.52
CA LEU A 568 -25.87 2.02 3.04
C LEU A 568 -26.28 3.50 2.85
N PRO A 569 -25.41 4.51 3.11
CA PRO A 569 -25.77 5.91 2.88
C PRO A 569 -26.18 6.21 1.43
N LEU A 570 -25.51 5.56 0.47
CA LEU A 570 -25.74 5.74 -0.97
C LEU A 570 -27.03 5.08 -1.45
N LEU A 571 -27.56 4.10 -0.72
CA LEU A 571 -28.79 3.38 -1.04
C LEU A 571 -30.07 4.11 -0.59
N VAL A 572 -29.96 5.19 0.18
CA VAL A 572 -31.14 5.93 0.68
C VAL A 572 -31.80 6.77 -0.43
N GLY A 573 -30.99 7.32 -1.36
CA GLY A 573 -31.43 8.28 -2.38
C GLY A 573 -32.05 7.68 -3.65
N GLY A 574 -31.72 6.44 -4.03
CA GLY A 574 -32.19 5.83 -5.28
C GLY A 574 -32.47 4.33 -5.22
N GLY A 575 -32.91 3.77 -6.34
CA GLY A 575 -33.43 2.41 -6.42
C GLY A 575 -34.88 2.25 -5.93
N PRO A 576 -35.39 1.01 -5.94
CA PRO A 576 -36.79 0.71 -5.63
C PRO A 576 -37.12 0.99 -4.15
N GLU A 577 -38.38 1.32 -3.86
CA GLU A 577 -38.81 1.71 -2.50
C GLU A 577 -38.46 0.68 -1.40
N PRO A 578 -38.58 -0.66 -1.60
CA PRO A 578 -38.11 -1.63 -0.59
C PRO A 578 -36.63 -1.52 -0.25
N LEU A 579 -35.77 -1.22 -1.23
CA LEU A 579 -34.33 -1.00 -1.01
C LEU A 579 -34.08 0.29 -0.22
N ARG A 580 -34.69 1.40 -0.65
CA ARG A 580 -34.59 2.68 0.07
C ARG A 580 -35.16 2.61 1.48
N ARG A 581 -36.20 1.80 1.72
CA ARG A 581 -36.80 1.56 3.04
C ARG A 581 -35.86 0.76 3.94
N ALA A 582 -35.41 -0.42 3.49
CA ALA A 582 -34.50 -1.25 4.27
C ALA A 582 -33.21 -0.48 4.62
N SER A 583 -32.64 0.24 3.65
CA SER A 583 -31.42 1.04 3.86
C SER A 583 -31.62 2.18 4.87
N ARG A 584 -32.78 2.86 4.88
CA ARG A 584 -33.08 3.90 5.89
C ARG A 584 -33.24 3.34 7.30
N ILE A 585 -33.86 2.17 7.44
CA ILE A 585 -34.08 1.54 8.75
C ILE A 585 -32.76 0.98 9.29
N ASP A 586 -31.96 0.32 8.45
CA ASP A 586 -30.63 -0.17 8.82
C ASP A 586 -29.65 0.97 9.17
N LEU A 587 -29.61 2.04 8.37
CA LEU A 587 -28.74 3.21 8.61
C LEU A 587 -29.12 3.99 9.89
N LYS A 588 -30.38 3.92 10.33
CA LYS A 588 -30.79 4.47 11.63
C LYS A 588 -30.19 3.66 12.80
N GLY A 589 -29.93 2.37 12.59
CA GLY A 589 -29.50 1.43 13.62
C GLY A 589 -30.64 0.97 14.54
N SER A 590 -30.28 0.16 15.52
CA SER A 590 -31.17 -0.48 16.49
C SER A 590 -30.89 -0.02 17.92
N GLU A 591 -31.93 0.30 18.69
CA GLU A 591 -31.84 0.53 20.14
C GLU A 591 -32.39 -0.66 20.93
N THR A 592 -33.22 -1.49 20.30
CA THR A 592 -33.92 -2.64 20.90
C THR A 592 -33.71 -3.94 20.09
N ASN A 593 -34.02 -5.09 20.68
CA ASN A 593 -34.02 -6.38 19.97
C ASN A 593 -35.08 -6.38 18.86
N GLU A 594 -36.21 -5.73 19.10
CA GLU A 594 -37.31 -5.55 18.16
C GLU A 594 -36.86 -4.75 16.93
N ASP A 595 -36.00 -3.73 17.10
CA ASP A 595 -35.38 -3.01 15.98
C ASP A 595 -34.43 -3.92 15.18
N GLU A 596 -33.57 -4.71 15.84
CA GLU A 596 -32.67 -5.66 15.13
C GLU A 596 -33.48 -6.66 14.27
N VAL A 597 -34.61 -7.17 14.79
CA VAL A 597 -35.53 -8.04 14.04
C VAL A 597 -36.22 -7.27 12.89
N ALA A 598 -36.68 -6.05 13.12
CA ALA A 598 -37.35 -5.24 12.09
C ALA A 598 -36.42 -4.86 10.93
N ILE A 599 -35.15 -4.54 11.23
CA ILE A 599 -34.12 -4.34 10.19
C ILE A 599 -33.93 -5.64 9.40
N ALA A 600 -33.77 -6.77 10.08
CA ALA A 600 -33.57 -8.08 9.44
C ALA A 600 -34.75 -8.50 8.52
N ASP A 601 -35.99 -8.32 8.98
CA ASP A 601 -37.19 -8.60 8.18
C ASP A 601 -37.31 -7.65 6.98
N SER A 602 -36.87 -6.38 7.09
CA SER A 602 -36.89 -5.44 5.96
C SER A 602 -35.96 -5.88 4.81
N TRP A 603 -34.78 -6.41 5.14
CA TRP A 603 -33.87 -7.01 4.17
C TRP A 603 -34.38 -8.35 3.63
N TRP A 604 -35.05 -9.14 4.47
CA TRP A 604 -35.72 -10.36 4.02
C TRP A 604 -36.85 -10.10 3.03
N GLU A 605 -37.65 -9.07 3.27
CA GLU A 605 -38.74 -8.65 2.38
C GLU A 605 -38.18 -8.26 1.00
N LEU A 606 -37.13 -7.42 0.98
CA LEU A 606 -36.40 -7.06 -0.25
C LEU A 606 -35.89 -8.32 -0.97
N ALA A 607 -35.25 -9.24 -0.25
CA ALA A 607 -34.75 -10.49 -0.81
C ALA A 607 -35.86 -11.38 -1.39
N SER A 608 -37.05 -11.41 -0.76
CA SER A 608 -38.19 -12.19 -1.23
C SER A 608 -38.78 -11.69 -2.56
N GLN A 609 -38.68 -10.38 -2.80
CA GLN A 609 -39.14 -9.71 -4.02
C GLN A 609 -38.07 -9.72 -5.13
N ALA A 610 -36.80 -9.95 -4.78
CA ALA A 610 -35.69 -9.99 -5.71
C ALA A 610 -35.60 -11.31 -6.50
N ARG A 611 -35.14 -11.20 -7.77
CA ARG A 611 -34.76 -12.37 -8.58
C ARG A 611 -33.55 -13.08 -7.95
N PRO A 612 -33.40 -14.41 -8.11
CA PRO A 612 -32.19 -15.12 -7.71
C PRO A 612 -30.92 -14.50 -8.32
N GLY A 613 -29.90 -14.28 -7.50
CA GLY A 613 -28.66 -13.60 -7.88
C GLY A 613 -28.07 -12.77 -6.74
N VAL A 614 -26.97 -12.07 -7.04
CA VAL A 614 -26.11 -11.39 -6.05
C VAL A 614 -26.89 -10.44 -5.13
N TYR A 615 -27.82 -9.63 -5.65
CA TYR A 615 -28.62 -8.70 -4.83
C TYR A 615 -29.55 -9.42 -3.86
N ARG A 616 -30.17 -10.54 -4.26
CA ARG A 616 -30.98 -11.36 -3.35
C ARG A 616 -30.11 -12.00 -2.28
N GLN A 617 -28.94 -12.51 -2.64
CA GLN A 617 -28.00 -13.08 -1.67
C GLN A 617 -27.53 -12.03 -0.67
N GLY A 618 -27.06 -10.87 -1.10
CA GLY A 618 -26.56 -9.83 -0.20
C GLY A 618 -27.63 -9.29 0.76
N ALA A 619 -28.88 -9.16 0.30
CA ALA A 619 -30.00 -8.81 1.18
C ALA A 619 -30.28 -9.93 2.22
N LEU A 620 -30.22 -11.21 1.83
CA LEU A 620 -30.32 -12.33 2.77
C LEU A 620 -29.13 -12.37 3.74
N ASP A 621 -27.92 -12.04 3.30
CA ASP A 621 -26.72 -12.01 4.13
C ASP A 621 -26.80 -10.90 5.20
N ARG A 622 -27.34 -9.72 4.86
CA ARG A 622 -27.60 -8.64 5.83
C ARG A 622 -28.73 -8.98 6.80
N ALA A 623 -29.82 -9.57 6.32
CA ALA A 623 -30.86 -10.12 7.20
C ALA A 623 -30.25 -11.14 8.17
N ALA A 624 -29.41 -12.05 7.68
CA ALA A 624 -28.73 -13.06 8.49
C ALA A 624 -27.72 -12.47 9.49
N HIS A 625 -27.09 -11.34 9.19
CA HIS A 625 -26.24 -10.62 10.16
C HIS A 625 -27.08 -10.17 11.37
N TRP A 626 -28.14 -9.39 11.12
CA TRP A 626 -29.02 -8.88 12.17
C TRP A 626 -29.73 -10.00 12.95
N TYR A 627 -30.24 -11.03 12.27
CA TYR A 627 -30.82 -12.21 12.92
C TYR A 627 -29.84 -12.95 13.84
N ARG A 628 -28.56 -13.10 13.45
CA ARG A 628 -27.56 -13.74 14.33
C ARG A 628 -27.20 -12.86 15.52
N ASN A 629 -27.08 -11.54 15.31
CA ASN A 629 -26.77 -10.58 16.38
C ASN A 629 -27.84 -10.62 17.48
N VAL A 630 -29.12 -10.68 17.10
CA VAL A 630 -30.23 -10.65 18.06
C VAL A 630 -30.51 -12.01 18.70
N PHE A 631 -30.36 -13.12 17.96
CA PHE A 631 -30.81 -14.45 18.40
C PHE A 631 -30.24 -14.91 19.76
N GLU A 632 -28.94 -14.66 20.00
CA GLU A 632 -28.27 -15.03 21.26
C GLU A 632 -28.68 -14.11 22.44
N LYS A 633 -29.14 -12.90 22.16
CA LYS A 633 -29.58 -11.91 23.18
C LYS A 633 -31.03 -12.10 23.61
N MET A 634 -31.86 -12.77 22.79
CA MET A 634 -33.32 -12.82 23.01
C MET A 634 -33.73 -13.80 24.11
N PRO A 635 -34.70 -13.42 24.97
CA PRO A 635 -35.43 -14.39 25.78
C PRO A 635 -36.32 -15.28 24.89
N ASP A 636 -36.69 -16.46 25.39
CA ASP A 636 -37.55 -17.39 24.67
C ASP A 636 -38.94 -16.77 24.42
N SER A 637 -39.26 -16.58 23.14
CA SER A 637 -40.34 -15.72 22.64
C SER A 637 -40.77 -16.18 21.24
N LEU A 638 -41.93 -15.71 20.77
CA LEU A 638 -42.37 -15.96 19.39
C LEU A 638 -41.39 -15.38 18.37
N ASP A 639 -40.81 -14.20 18.66
CA ASP A 639 -39.84 -13.56 17.78
C ASP A 639 -38.53 -14.35 17.72
N LYS A 640 -38.04 -14.90 18.83
CA LYS A 640 -36.88 -15.82 18.81
C LYS A 640 -37.16 -17.10 18.00
N ILE A 641 -38.41 -17.60 17.99
CA ILE A 641 -38.83 -18.72 17.14
C ILE A 641 -38.85 -18.32 15.66
N HIS A 642 -39.34 -17.13 15.33
CA HIS A 642 -39.31 -16.55 13.98
C HIS A 642 -37.88 -16.36 13.46
N VAL A 643 -37.01 -15.72 14.25
CA VAL A 643 -35.57 -15.55 13.96
C VAL A 643 -34.90 -16.91 13.72
N LYS A 644 -35.19 -17.91 14.55
CA LYS A 644 -34.68 -19.29 14.37
C LYS A 644 -35.17 -19.92 13.06
N ALA A 645 -36.43 -19.73 12.70
CA ALA A 645 -36.98 -20.24 11.44
C ALA A 645 -36.32 -19.56 10.23
N ARG A 646 -36.12 -18.24 10.28
CA ARG A 646 -35.41 -17.46 9.26
C ARG A 646 -33.97 -17.93 9.06
N LEU A 647 -33.23 -18.13 10.16
CA LEU A 647 -31.87 -18.70 10.13
C LEU A 647 -31.85 -20.11 9.52
N GLY A 648 -32.81 -20.97 9.87
CA GLY A 648 -32.94 -22.31 9.28
C GLY A 648 -33.36 -22.33 7.81
N ASP A 649 -34.05 -21.30 7.32
CA ASP A 649 -34.38 -21.14 5.90
C ASP A 649 -33.16 -20.65 5.09
N LEU A 650 -32.29 -19.82 5.67
CA LEU A 650 -31.05 -19.34 5.02
C LEU A 650 -30.09 -20.49 4.69
N GLU A 651 -30.02 -21.53 5.52
CA GLU A 651 -29.18 -22.71 5.26
C GLU A 651 -29.58 -23.49 4.00
N LYS A 652 -30.81 -23.29 3.51
CA LYS A 652 -31.38 -23.96 2.32
C LYS A 652 -31.15 -23.17 1.02
N VAL A 653 -30.66 -21.93 1.11
CA VAL A 653 -30.55 -21.02 -0.05
C VAL A 653 -29.31 -21.35 -0.89
N ASP A 654 -29.50 -21.40 -2.21
CA ASP A 654 -28.41 -21.53 -3.18
C ASP A 654 -27.56 -20.26 -3.21
N LEU A 655 -26.31 -20.36 -2.72
CA LEU A 655 -25.38 -19.24 -2.65
C LEU A 655 -25.06 -18.67 -4.04
N SER A 656 -25.15 -17.35 -4.17
CA SER A 656 -24.98 -16.62 -5.43
C SER A 656 -24.20 -15.29 -5.34
N SER A 657 -23.48 -15.04 -4.23
CA SER A 657 -22.53 -13.92 -4.05
C SER A 657 -21.08 -14.44 -4.02
N PRO A 658 -20.07 -13.68 -4.51
CA PRO A 658 -18.67 -14.10 -4.46
C PRO A 658 -18.21 -14.46 -3.04
N LEU A 659 -18.46 -13.57 -2.07
CA LEU A 659 -18.04 -13.76 -0.67
C LEU A 659 -18.73 -14.97 -0.04
N ALA A 660 -20.03 -15.13 -0.22
CA ALA A 660 -20.78 -16.26 0.32
C ALA A 660 -20.26 -17.61 -0.21
N ILE A 661 -19.97 -17.70 -1.52
CA ILE A 661 -19.41 -18.94 -2.11
C ILE A 661 -17.97 -19.17 -1.64
N THR A 662 -17.14 -18.12 -1.56
CA THR A 662 -15.75 -18.21 -1.04
C THR A 662 -15.73 -18.65 0.43
N ALA A 663 -16.62 -18.14 1.29
CA ALA A 663 -16.78 -18.60 2.67
C ALA A 663 -17.24 -20.06 2.75
N GLN A 664 -18.13 -20.51 1.86
CA GLN A 664 -18.55 -21.91 1.82
C GLN A 664 -17.44 -22.83 1.28
N LEU A 665 -16.61 -22.36 0.35
CA LEU A 665 -15.38 -23.06 -0.07
C LEU A 665 -14.42 -23.17 1.11
N ALA A 666 -14.16 -22.07 1.83
CA ALA A 666 -13.27 -22.05 2.98
C ALA A 666 -13.64 -23.11 4.03
N LYS A 667 -14.92 -23.15 4.41
CA LYS A 667 -15.46 -24.16 5.33
C LYS A 667 -15.27 -25.60 4.85
N GLN A 668 -15.29 -25.85 3.53
CA GLN A 668 -15.08 -27.18 2.95
C GLN A 668 -13.61 -27.53 2.72
N SER A 669 -12.74 -26.55 2.47
CA SER A 669 -11.30 -26.75 2.35
C SER A 669 -10.56 -26.70 3.70
N GLY A 670 -11.26 -26.43 4.82
CA GLY A 670 -10.67 -26.31 6.15
C GLY A 670 -9.85 -25.02 6.33
N VAL A 671 -10.25 -23.94 5.66
CA VAL A 671 -9.67 -22.60 5.73
C VAL A 671 -10.48 -21.75 6.71
N ASP A 672 -9.79 -21.00 7.56
CA ASP A 672 -10.39 -20.08 8.51
C ASP A 672 -10.17 -18.63 8.07
N LEU A 673 -11.20 -18.03 7.48
CA LEU A 673 -11.16 -16.66 6.96
C LEU A 673 -11.13 -15.58 8.05
N SER A 674 -11.15 -15.94 9.34
CA SER A 674 -10.84 -14.98 10.41
C SER A 674 -9.34 -14.64 10.46
N ILE A 675 -8.49 -15.54 9.97
CA ILE A 675 -7.04 -15.33 9.87
C ILE A 675 -6.76 -14.46 8.63
N LYS A 676 -6.11 -13.31 8.84
CA LYS A 676 -5.67 -12.44 7.73
C LYS A 676 -4.63 -13.16 6.86
N LEU A 677 -4.61 -12.90 5.55
CA LEU A 677 -3.61 -13.49 4.64
C LEU A 677 -2.15 -13.21 5.05
N SER A 678 -1.88 -12.08 5.71
CA SER A 678 -0.57 -11.75 6.31
C SER A 678 -0.15 -12.71 7.43
N ASP A 679 -1.12 -13.31 8.13
CA ASP A 679 -0.92 -14.03 9.38
C ASP A 679 -1.12 -15.56 9.20
N VAL A 680 -1.48 -15.99 7.98
CA VAL A 680 -1.59 -17.41 7.56
C VAL A 680 -0.29 -18.18 7.79
N ALA A 681 0.87 -17.52 7.74
CA ALA A 681 2.17 -18.13 8.03
C ALA A 681 2.30 -18.63 9.49
N PHE A 682 1.59 -17.99 10.42
CA PHE A 682 1.63 -18.30 11.86
C PHE A 682 0.49 -19.23 12.29
N PHE A 683 -0.72 -18.99 11.78
CA PHE A 683 -1.94 -19.65 12.26
C PHE A 683 -2.64 -20.55 11.23
N GLY A 684 -2.32 -20.38 9.94
CA GLY A 684 -3.14 -20.92 8.83
C GLY A 684 -2.85 -22.36 8.40
N ARG A 685 -1.83 -23.03 8.93
CA ARG A 685 -1.56 -24.47 8.68
C ARG A 685 -1.68 -25.28 9.97
N LYS A 686 -2.51 -26.33 9.95
CA LYS A 686 -2.44 -27.41 10.96
C LYS A 686 -1.07 -28.09 10.86
N GLY A 687 -0.17 -27.77 11.79
CA GLY A 687 1.24 -28.16 11.74
C GLY A 687 2.12 -27.11 11.03
N GLY A 688 2.07 -25.86 11.48
CA GLY A 688 2.98 -24.81 11.00
C GLY A 688 4.45 -25.21 11.22
N LEU A 689 5.29 -24.99 10.20
CA LEU A 689 6.69 -25.45 10.19
C LEU A 689 7.59 -24.79 11.24
N LEU A 690 7.08 -23.81 12.00
CA LEU A 690 7.80 -23.01 12.98
C LEU A 690 7.43 -23.32 14.44
N THR A 691 6.44 -24.20 14.70
CA THR A 691 6.19 -24.68 16.08
C THR A 691 7.12 -25.85 16.49
N ALA A 692 8.08 -26.22 15.65
CA ALA A 692 9.04 -27.30 15.88
C ALA A 692 10.46 -26.75 16.09
N SER A 693 10.65 -25.91 17.12
CA SER A 693 11.98 -25.42 17.54
C SER A 693 12.06 -25.01 19.01
N ASN A 694 11.44 -25.78 19.92
CA ASN A 694 11.64 -25.58 21.38
C ASN A 694 11.52 -26.86 22.23
N THR A 695 11.68 -28.06 21.64
CA THR A 695 11.49 -29.36 22.33
C THR A 695 12.51 -30.45 21.98
N GLU A 696 13.56 -30.16 21.19
CA GLU A 696 14.62 -31.13 20.82
C GLU A 696 16.04 -30.55 20.97
N ILE A 697 16.34 -29.93 22.13
CA ILE A 697 17.71 -29.65 22.58
C ILE A 697 17.89 -30.05 24.06
N GLU A 698 17.42 -31.24 24.40
CA GLU A 698 17.99 -32.08 25.46
C GLU A 698 18.25 -33.47 24.84
N ASP A 699 19.16 -34.25 25.43
CA ASP A 699 19.61 -35.59 24.96
C ASP A 699 20.44 -35.67 23.65
N VAL A 700 21.57 -34.94 23.60
CA VAL A 700 22.82 -35.51 23.05
C VAL A 700 23.96 -35.32 24.04
N ASN A 701 24.00 -36.18 25.05
CA ASN A 701 25.18 -36.43 25.90
C ASN A 701 25.13 -37.84 26.53
N ASN A 702 25.18 -38.86 25.68
CA ASN A 702 25.65 -40.23 25.97
C ASN A 702 25.89 -41.01 24.66
#